data_AF-A0A6P4JQQ5-F1
#
_entry.id   AF-A0A6P4JQQ5-F1
#
_cell.length_a   1.000
_cell.length_b   1.000
_cell.length_c   1.000
_cell.angle_alpha   90.00
_cell.angle_beta   90.00
_cell.angle_gamma   90.00
#
_symmetry.space_group_name_H-M   'P 1'
#
loop_
_entity.id
_entity.type
_entity.pdbx_description
1 polymer ?
#
loop_
_entity_poly.entity_id
_entity_poly.type
_entity_poly.pdbx_seq_one_letter_code
_entity_poly.pdbx_strand_id
1 'polypeptide(L)'
;MDTTAPPRETQKNTNPIEALSKDEIISKYKGLLNIAKKAKQAKDELTEENRMLKEALKRAAEKQSSLPAMQEMVQEFTEKNLILTEQVNTLKRKTKEDSDRLEQFEIENESLKRQLGRLSDENDDLLADVDRMEKAMQQVNALGNEQRKNLELLEVDIAKIKEAEAENSRLREQLVTVNEESTLFQQKYQSMKELNSEQRKKFNSLKDRFIDVTRKLKNLKECKCVLLETQHEYAASVSKWQAEIIRASQLLCGKMSSLQAENEQLKQDTGRADNNRRNDEDALDRKRLLLRINDLERLSKIIKQSQEQQRSSLDVQRLLDKLSTIEKLAGIVKEQQRADKEHLAAVTREQQKNENHSSNLNVAVFQTKLSQMQGLVQVIERERSNQQIQLQDLEAMCIELRQHNEDLLTRFHLKEQEHSELLAEMRELNEALKGRGDAISRLQEQHEAEVKRQRELEAQLSGSQQATLEKLHIIEQLQGRVDELEQANADAQSDVLSTSTISRAEELSRLREVDEGYEEKYNKLRALAAKLKKKLQEQTQQLKEMDQSGAVNQEALKLAQAQLQQDLNAARAENQKLKSKEKTKHSSVLNLEIEAAEKSLADVSAKLTAKSSELETVRESLSSKENTIVQLRKEIAILEEAKNGEAAHSQQLKEQIDRMQVQVKDAVHSKQQALTQNKDLEQGVEKAKAEAEQLRLQLAESAQQYESRLNKSTDLLKSRTEELEAQLASEKQLKLAVRNAERAHEDLQMEYTEYKLKAQAVLRKNQTKGTKEQELEDELNALRESESKLRASNEGRAARLAQLDGQLEALQQDNAELQKRSKELLALVDELRQKNDLLTLENQRQLQFEHDLMQQHRQEIDRIDAGHREQLKQMEQKLEESHQKQQLNVSQRSNTSAVSGEPSAEQAKIDFLLMDHETNLDSVAGGDLSLAQLAAQRKISTASRRSHDFMPLDELLNTSMNQITSDTVTTISNFGRSVSQQEDDEADLTASGDFAVHNAQFQATKERLVIQESRVKHLTSLLAENEQDLAKLTQMNDMLKEELRRQERSEEREQHMHNSEYLKNVFLKFLTLNNADERQRLVPVLNTILRLSRNEMEMLNCVAKGQKVSTDGSTRGWTGFLTAWSGGGGGSHNNN
;
A
#
# COMPACT_ATOMS: atom_id res chain seq x y z
N MET A 1 -162.63 -8.00 -11.70
CA MET A 1 -163.16 -6.69 -12.13
C MET A 1 -163.37 -6.65 -13.65
N ASP A 2 -164.57 -6.87 -14.19
CA ASP A 2 -165.62 -7.84 -13.77
C ASP A 2 -166.71 -8.05 -14.83
N THR A 3 -167.21 -9.29 -14.88
CA THR A 3 -168.61 -9.73 -15.13
C THR A 3 -169.47 -9.18 -16.31
N THR A 4 -169.69 -10.06 -17.30
CA THR A 4 -171.02 -10.50 -17.85
C THR A 4 -172.11 -9.51 -18.33
N ALA A 5 -172.40 -9.57 -19.65
CA ALA A 5 -173.75 -9.82 -20.26
C ALA A 5 -174.91 -8.77 -20.02
N PRO A 6 -176.15 -8.92 -20.54
CA PRO A 6 -176.76 -9.94 -21.42
C PRO A 6 -177.48 -9.34 -22.69
N PRO A 7 -178.73 -9.68 -23.17
CA PRO A 7 -178.97 -9.95 -24.62
C PRO A 7 -180.23 -9.25 -25.24
N ARG A 8 -180.79 -9.84 -26.33
CA ARG A 8 -182.10 -9.55 -27.00
C ARG A 8 -182.14 -8.32 -27.96
N GLU A 9 -183.01 -8.23 -28.97
CA GLU A 9 -183.86 -9.21 -29.69
C GLU A 9 -184.15 -8.73 -31.14
N THR A 10 -184.83 -9.55 -31.95
CA THR A 10 -185.27 -9.20 -33.31
C THR A 10 -186.57 -8.39 -33.32
N GLN A 11 -186.74 -7.45 -34.26
CA GLN A 11 -188.00 -7.28 -35.01
C GLN A 11 -187.88 -6.35 -36.24
N LYS A 12 -188.93 -6.34 -37.06
CA LYS A 12 -189.04 -5.62 -38.35
C LYS A 12 -189.96 -4.39 -38.25
N ASN A 13 -189.97 -3.62 -39.35
CA ASN A 13 -191.10 -2.89 -39.94
C ASN A 13 -191.34 -1.40 -39.63
N THR A 14 -192.00 -0.79 -40.63
CA THR A 14 -192.76 0.47 -40.66
C THR A 14 -192.01 1.80 -40.54
N ASN A 15 -191.97 2.51 -41.67
CA ASN A 15 -191.58 3.92 -41.78
C ASN A 15 -192.58 4.85 -41.06
N PRO A 16 -192.08 5.89 -40.36
CA PRO A 16 -192.85 7.09 -40.07
C PRO A 16 -192.17 8.32 -40.72
N ILE A 17 -192.23 8.42 -42.06
CA ILE A 17 -191.60 9.50 -42.83
C ILE A 17 -192.55 10.70 -43.08
N GLU A 18 -193.87 10.51 -42.93
CA GLU A 18 -194.88 11.46 -43.40
C GLU A 18 -195.54 12.33 -42.30
N ALA A 19 -194.99 12.34 -41.07
CA ALA A 19 -195.66 12.96 -39.91
C ALA A 19 -194.76 13.86 -39.03
N LEU A 20 -193.65 14.37 -39.56
CA LEU A 20 -192.78 15.34 -38.85
C LEU A 20 -192.46 16.54 -39.74
N SER A 21 -192.37 17.71 -39.11
CA SER A 21 -192.27 19.01 -39.79
C SER A 21 -190.87 19.29 -40.36
N LYS A 22 -190.81 20.25 -41.29
CA LYS A 22 -189.58 20.66 -41.98
C LYS A 22 -188.48 21.13 -41.01
N ASP A 23 -188.85 21.72 -39.88
CA ASP A 23 -187.92 22.24 -38.88
C ASP A 23 -187.30 21.14 -37.99
N GLU A 24 -188.02 20.05 -37.76
CA GLU A 24 -187.52 18.92 -36.95
C GLU A 24 -186.42 18.14 -37.69
N ILE A 25 -186.51 18.06 -39.02
CA ILE A 25 -185.45 17.54 -39.88
C ILE A 25 -184.19 18.41 -39.77
N ILE A 26 -184.34 19.73 -39.86
CA ILE A 26 -183.24 20.71 -39.73
C ILE A 26 -182.58 20.60 -38.35
N SER A 27 -183.37 20.40 -37.30
CA SER A 27 -182.87 20.18 -35.93
C SER A 27 -181.99 18.94 -35.82
N LYS A 28 -182.42 17.79 -36.36
CA LYS A 28 -181.63 16.54 -36.36
C LYS A 28 -180.32 16.68 -37.15
N TYR A 29 -180.32 17.35 -38.30
CA TYR A 29 -179.09 17.61 -39.06
C TYR A 29 -178.11 18.53 -38.32
N LYS A 30 -178.59 19.55 -37.60
CA LYS A 30 -177.73 20.36 -36.69
C LYS A 30 -177.15 19.53 -35.55
N GLY A 31 -177.93 18.60 -34.98
CA GLY A 31 -177.46 17.65 -33.96
C GLY A 31 -176.29 16.79 -34.45
N LEU A 32 -176.45 16.14 -35.61
CA LEU A 32 -175.40 15.33 -36.23
C LEU A 32 -174.14 16.14 -36.56
N LEU A 33 -174.28 17.37 -37.07
CA LEU A 33 -173.15 18.26 -37.36
C LEU A 33 -172.37 18.64 -36.09
N ASN A 34 -173.05 18.86 -34.96
CA ASN A 34 -172.39 19.12 -33.67
C ASN A 34 -171.66 17.88 -33.12
N ILE A 35 -172.21 16.68 -33.30
CA ILE A 35 -171.53 15.42 -32.93
C ILE A 35 -170.27 15.25 -33.79
N ALA A 36 -170.36 15.46 -35.11
CA ALA A 36 -169.21 15.39 -36.02
C ALA A 36 -168.11 16.40 -35.67
N LYS A 37 -168.47 17.64 -35.27
CA LYS A 37 -167.51 18.63 -34.76
C LYS A 37 -166.80 18.15 -33.48
N LYS A 38 -167.53 17.63 -32.50
CA LYS A 38 -166.93 17.09 -31.26
C LYS A 38 -166.01 15.90 -31.52
N ALA A 39 -166.43 14.98 -32.40
CA ALA A 39 -165.61 13.83 -32.79
C ALA A 39 -164.31 14.25 -33.50
N LYS A 40 -164.34 15.31 -34.34
CA LYS A 40 -163.11 15.88 -34.91
C LYS A 40 -162.22 16.50 -33.82
N GLN A 41 -162.79 17.33 -32.95
CA GLN A 41 -162.03 18.01 -31.90
C GLN A 41 -161.29 17.01 -31.00
N ALA A 42 -161.97 15.97 -30.50
CA ALA A 42 -161.35 14.94 -29.67
C ALA A 42 -160.25 14.14 -30.41
N LYS A 43 -160.36 13.97 -31.74
CA LYS A 43 -159.30 13.38 -32.56
C LYS A 43 -158.09 14.31 -32.66
N ASP A 44 -158.33 15.58 -32.96
CA ASP A 44 -157.28 16.60 -33.12
C ASP A 44 -156.50 16.76 -31.78
N GLU A 45 -157.20 16.76 -30.64
CA GLU A 45 -156.63 16.75 -29.27
C GLU A 45 -155.75 15.50 -29.01
N LEU A 46 -156.26 14.28 -29.26
CA LEU A 46 -155.50 13.03 -29.09
C LEU A 46 -154.27 12.92 -30.02
N THR A 47 -154.28 13.56 -31.19
CA THR A 47 -153.10 13.63 -32.05
C THR A 47 -152.01 14.56 -31.51
N GLU A 48 -152.38 15.62 -30.80
CA GLU A 48 -151.44 16.56 -30.21
C GLU A 48 -150.79 16.00 -28.92
N GLU A 49 -151.55 15.29 -28.08
CA GLU A 49 -150.97 14.52 -26.95
C GLU A 49 -149.95 13.49 -27.45
N ASN A 50 -150.25 12.80 -28.56
CA ASN A 50 -149.33 11.87 -29.21
C ASN A 50 -148.05 12.56 -29.74
N ARG A 51 -148.12 13.82 -30.16
CA ARG A 51 -146.94 14.61 -30.56
C ARG A 51 -146.08 14.94 -29.34
N MET A 52 -146.71 15.48 -28.29
CA MET A 52 -146.05 15.89 -27.05
C MET A 52 -145.35 14.73 -26.33
N LEU A 53 -145.98 13.56 -26.27
CA LEU A 53 -145.37 12.35 -25.68
C LEU A 53 -144.14 11.88 -26.47
N LYS A 54 -144.17 11.92 -27.81
CA LYS A 54 -143.01 11.56 -28.65
C LYS A 54 -141.84 12.54 -28.48
N GLU A 55 -142.12 13.83 -28.34
CA GLU A 55 -141.07 14.82 -28.06
C GLU A 55 -140.45 14.67 -26.67
N ALA A 56 -141.25 14.35 -25.65
CA ALA A 56 -140.74 14.08 -24.31
C ALA A 56 -139.82 12.85 -24.30
N LEU A 57 -140.22 11.76 -24.99
CA LEU A 57 -139.45 10.53 -25.11
C LEU A 57 -138.13 10.76 -25.87
N LYS A 58 -138.14 11.59 -26.93
CA LYS A 58 -136.92 12.00 -27.65
C LYS A 58 -135.91 12.73 -26.74
N ARG A 59 -136.37 13.72 -25.96
CA ARG A 59 -135.50 14.48 -25.03
C ARG A 59 -134.93 13.61 -23.89
N ALA A 60 -135.61 12.52 -23.52
CA ALA A 60 -135.09 11.55 -22.55
C ALA A 60 -133.92 10.74 -23.16
N ALA A 61 -134.10 10.22 -24.38
CA ALA A 61 -133.05 9.49 -25.09
C ALA A 61 -131.78 10.35 -25.34
N GLU A 62 -131.96 11.61 -25.74
CA GLU A 62 -130.86 12.57 -25.99
C GLU A 62 -129.97 12.81 -24.76
N LYS A 63 -130.53 12.71 -23.54
CA LYS A 63 -129.75 12.80 -22.29
C LYS A 63 -128.99 11.51 -21.98
N GLN A 64 -129.57 10.35 -22.27
CA GLN A 64 -128.91 9.06 -22.01
C GLN A 64 -127.69 8.84 -22.91
N SER A 65 -127.67 9.38 -24.12
CA SER A 65 -126.49 9.41 -24.99
C SER A 65 -125.34 10.31 -24.49
N SER A 66 -125.59 11.29 -23.63
CA SER A 66 -124.54 12.21 -23.13
C SER A 66 -123.79 11.71 -21.89
N LEU A 67 -124.32 10.69 -21.18
CA LEU A 67 -123.72 10.19 -19.95
C LEU A 67 -122.35 9.50 -20.15
N PRO A 68 -122.14 8.63 -21.18
CA PRO A 68 -120.88 7.92 -21.35
C PRO A 68 -119.70 8.86 -21.61
N ALA A 69 -119.87 9.87 -22.47
CA ALA A 69 -118.82 10.85 -22.79
C ALA A 69 -118.36 11.66 -21.57
N MET A 70 -119.25 11.89 -20.59
CA MET A 70 -118.88 12.54 -19.33
C MET A 70 -118.13 11.60 -18.40
N GLN A 71 -118.46 10.31 -18.39
CA GLN A 71 -117.72 9.29 -17.62
C GLN A 71 -116.31 9.07 -18.21
N GLU A 72 -116.21 8.97 -19.54
CA GLU A 72 -114.97 8.87 -20.31
C GLU A 72 -114.06 10.08 -20.06
N MET A 73 -114.60 11.30 -20.10
CA MET A 73 -113.83 12.52 -19.78
C MET A 73 -113.33 12.55 -18.33
N VAL A 74 -114.15 12.12 -17.36
CA VAL A 74 -113.73 12.04 -15.94
C VAL A 74 -112.67 10.95 -15.75
N GLN A 75 -112.78 9.83 -16.46
CA GLN A 75 -111.77 8.78 -16.46
C GLN A 75 -110.45 9.28 -17.08
N GLU A 76 -110.48 9.94 -18.25
CA GLU A 76 -109.30 10.59 -18.86
C GLU A 76 -108.62 11.57 -17.89
N PHE A 77 -109.38 12.42 -17.19
CA PHE A 77 -108.80 13.34 -16.20
C PHE A 77 -108.22 12.60 -14.99
N THR A 78 -108.82 11.48 -14.57
CA THR A 78 -108.30 10.65 -13.48
C THR A 78 -107.00 9.95 -13.88
N GLU A 79 -106.93 9.40 -15.09
CA GLU A 79 -105.72 8.78 -15.66
C GLU A 79 -104.61 9.81 -15.88
N LYS A 80 -104.92 11.00 -16.41
CA LYS A 80 -103.96 12.12 -16.55
C LYS A 80 -103.44 12.59 -15.19
N ASN A 81 -104.31 12.70 -14.17
CA ASN A 81 -103.89 13.04 -12.80
C ASN A 81 -103.01 11.95 -12.17
N LEU A 82 -103.29 10.67 -12.44
CA LEU A 82 -102.46 9.55 -11.98
C LEU A 82 -101.07 9.59 -12.62
N ILE A 83 -101.01 9.77 -13.95
CA ILE A 83 -99.75 9.91 -14.71
C ILE A 83 -98.95 11.12 -14.22
N LEU A 84 -99.58 12.28 -14.01
CA LEU A 84 -98.91 13.46 -13.45
C LEU A 84 -98.41 13.22 -12.02
N THR A 85 -99.16 12.47 -11.19
CA THR A 85 -98.74 12.10 -9.83
C THR A 85 -97.54 11.15 -9.85
N GLU A 86 -97.53 10.17 -10.76
CA GLU A 86 -96.40 9.24 -10.94
C GLU A 86 -95.16 9.94 -11.50
N GLN A 87 -95.33 10.89 -12.43
CA GLN A 87 -94.26 11.76 -12.92
C GLN A 87 -93.70 12.63 -11.79
N VAL A 88 -94.55 13.28 -10.99
CA VAL A 88 -94.11 14.08 -9.82
C VAL A 88 -93.39 13.21 -8.78
N ASN A 89 -93.86 11.99 -8.50
CA ASN A 89 -93.19 11.08 -7.59
C ASN A 89 -91.86 10.56 -8.16
N THR A 90 -91.78 10.32 -9.47
CA THR A 90 -90.53 9.95 -10.15
C THR A 90 -89.52 11.10 -10.17
N LEU A 91 -89.97 12.34 -10.37
CA LEU A 91 -89.12 13.54 -10.26
C LEU A 91 -88.64 13.76 -8.82
N LYS A 92 -89.51 13.62 -7.81
CA LYS A 92 -89.11 13.67 -6.39
C LYS A 92 -88.08 12.61 -6.04
N ARG A 93 -88.26 11.37 -6.53
CA ARG A 93 -87.28 10.30 -6.37
C ARG A 93 -85.94 10.66 -7.01
N LYS A 94 -85.92 11.12 -8.27
CA LYS A 94 -84.68 11.56 -8.93
C LYS A 94 -84.01 12.72 -8.20
N THR A 95 -84.78 13.72 -7.77
CA THR A 95 -84.27 14.85 -6.98
C THR A 95 -83.62 14.37 -5.68
N LYS A 96 -84.14 13.29 -5.06
CA LYS A 96 -83.48 12.64 -3.93
C LYS A 96 -82.23 11.86 -4.36
N GLU A 97 -82.32 11.00 -5.39
CA GLU A 97 -81.17 10.23 -5.90
C GLU A 97 -79.99 11.13 -6.29
N ASP A 98 -80.26 12.30 -6.87
CA ASP A 98 -79.25 13.30 -7.24
C ASP A 98 -78.76 14.13 -6.02
N SER A 99 -79.58 14.31 -4.98
CA SER A 99 -79.16 14.89 -3.70
C SER A 99 -78.26 13.93 -2.90
N ASP A 100 -78.66 12.66 -2.79
CA ASP A 100 -77.92 11.59 -2.12
C ASP A 100 -76.54 11.39 -2.81
N ARG A 101 -76.49 11.55 -4.15
CA ARG A 101 -75.23 11.60 -4.94
C ARG A 101 -74.38 12.85 -4.67
N LEU A 102 -75.00 14.02 -4.54
CA LEU A 102 -74.28 15.26 -4.28
C LEU A 102 -73.62 15.23 -2.90
N GLU A 103 -74.30 14.71 -1.88
CA GLU A 103 -73.72 14.45 -0.56
C GLU A 103 -72.55 13.44 -0.65
N GLN A 104 -72.69 12.38 -1.44
CA GLN A 104 -71.59 11.43 -1.70
C GLN A 104 -70.37 12.12 -2.34
N PHE A 105 -70.57 12.98 -3.34
CA PHE A 105 -69.48 13.74 -3.97
C PHE A 105 -68.88 14.80 -3.04
N GLU A 106 -69.65 15.40 -2.13
CA GLU A 106 -69.12 16.31 -1.10
C GLU A 106 -68.22 15.56 -0.10
N ILE A 107 -68.63 14.37 0.34
CA ILE A 107 -67.82 13.48 1.20
C ILE A 107 -66.54 13.03 0.47
N GLU A 108 -66.63 12.69 -0.81
CA GLU A 108 -65.46 12.35 -1.64
C GLU A 108 -64.51 13.54 -1.81
N ASN A 109 -65.02 14.75 -2.10
CA ASN A 109 -64.21 15.95 -2.19
C ASN A 109 -63.53 16.29 -0.85
N GLU A 110 -64.22 16.12 0.28
CA GLU A 110 -63.64 16.32 1.62
C GLU A 110 -62.57 15.29 1.97
N SER A 111 -62.73 14.02 1.54
CA SER A 111 -61.69 13.00 1.75
C SER A 111 -60.46 13.25 0.87
N LEU A 112 -60.67 13.64 -0.40
CA LEU A 112 -59.62 14.02 -1.34
C LEU A 112 -58.87 15.28 -0.88
N LYS A 113 -59.55 16.32 -0.41
CA LYS A 113 -58.91 17.51 0.20
C LYS A 113 -58.01 17.12 1.38
N ARG A 114 -58.47 16.21 2.26
CA ARG A 114 -57.67 15.74 3.41
C ARG A 114 -56.48 14.88 2.98
N GLN A 115 -56.60 14.12 1.88
CA GLN A 115 -55.49 13.38 1.29
C GLN A 115 -54.47 14.32 0.64
N LEU A 116 -54.93 15.33 -0.12
CA LEU A 116 -54.08 16.33 -0.75
C LEU A 116 -53.39 17.22 0.29
N GLY A 117 -54.06 17.53 1.42
CA GLY A 117 -53.46 18.14 2.60
C GLY A 117 -52.29 17.32 3.15
N ARG A 118 -52.52 16.05 3.52
CA ARG A 118 -51.43 15.16 3.99
C ARG A 118 -50.29 15.03 2.99
N LEU A 119 -50.59 14.93 1.70
CA LEU A 119 -49.55 14.89 0.66
C LEU A 119 -48.81 16.23 0.53
N SER A 120 -49.43 17.37 0.86
CA SER A 120 -48.73 18.66 0.96
C SER A 120 -47.81 18.67 2.18
N ASP A 121 -48.33 18.27 3.35
CA ASP A 121 -47.58 18.20 4.60
C ASP A 121 -46.35 17.28 4.45
N GLU A 122 -46.53 16.09 3.86
CA GLU A 122 -45.48 15.11 3.55
C GLU A 122 -44.45 15.65 2.54
N ASN A 123 -44.87 16.44 1.54
CA ASN A 123 -43.95 17.09 0.61
C ASN A 123 -43.16 18.24 1.25
N ASP A 124 -43.78 19.03 2.14
CA ASP A 124 -43.13 20.12 2.86
C ASP A 124 -42.10 19.58 3.88
N ASP A 125 -42.40 18.47 4.57
CA ASP A 125 -41.45 17.75 5.42
C ASP A 125 -40.28 17.15 4.62
N LEU A 126 -40.55 16.52 3.46
CA LEU A 126 -39.52 15.99 2.55
C LEU A 126 -38.65 17.11 1.96
N LEU A 127 -39.24 18.24 1.57
CA LEU A 127 -38.49 19.44 1.18
C LEU A 127 -37.60 19.92 2.31
N ALA A 128 -38.11 19.96 3.55
CA ALA A 128 -37.32 20.33 4.71
C ALA A 128 -36.18 19.34 5.02
N ASP A 129 -36.32 18.04 4.71
CA ASP A 129 -35.22 17.06 4.79
C ASP A 129 -34.19 17.22 3.67
N VAL A 130 -34.61 17.52 2.44
CA VAL A 130 -33.69 17.90 1.35
C VAL A 130 -32.91 19.16 1.73
N ASP A 131 -33.60 20.15 2.32
CA ASP A 131 -33.00 21.40 2.84
C ASP A 131 -32.00 21.13 3.98
N ARG A 132 -32.22 20.09 4.80
CA ARG A 132 -31.28 19.63 5.84
C ARG A 132 -30.08 18.90 5.22
N MET A 133 -30.32 18.02 4.26
CA MET A 133 -29.27 17.29 3.53
C MET A 133 -28.37 18.22 2.74
N GLU A 134 -28.91 19.25 2.06
CA GLU A 134 -28.09 20.20 1.31
C GLU A 134 -27.17 20.98 2.25
N LYS A 135 -27.68 21.46 3.39
CA LYS A 135 -26.87 22.17 4.40
C LYS A 135 -25.77 21.26 4.98
N ALA A 136 -26.06 19.98 5.21
CA ALA A 136 -25.05 19.01 5.61
C ALA A 136 -23.99 18.78 4.51
N MET A 137 -24.41 18.63 3.24
CA MET A 137 -23.50 18.49 2.10
C MET A 137 -22.64 19.74 1.88
N GLN A 138 -23.18 20.94 2.07
CA GLN A 138 -22.43 22.20 2.05
C GLN A 138 -21.37 22.24 3.16
N GLN A 139 -21.67 21.76 4.37
CA GLN A 139 -20.69 21.66 5.46
C GLN A 139 -19.58 20.63 5.16
N VAL A 140 -19.93 19.46 4.62
CA VAL A 140 -18.96 18.44 4.17
C VAL A 140 -18.07 19.00 3.05
N ASN A 141 -18.63 19.74 2.09
CA ASN A 141 -17.88 20.41 1.04
C ASN A 141 -16.96 21.52 1.58
N ALA A 142 -17.38 22.26 2.62
CA ALA A 142 -16.53 23.24 3.30
C ALA A 142 -15.33 22.55 3.98
N LEU A 143 -15.58 21.49 4.77
CA LEU A 143 -14.55 20.67 5.41
C LEU A 143 -13.59 20.03 4.39
N GLY A 144 -14.11 19.51 3.27
CA GLY A 144 -13.29 18.97 2.18
C GLY A 144 -12.43 20.02 1.48
N ASN A 145 -12.91 21.26 1.38
CA ASN A 145 -12.13 22.39 0.86
C ASN A 145 -11.05 22.86 1.85
N GLU A 146 -11.30 22.81 3.16
CA GLU A 146 -10.26 23.06 4.18
C GLU A 146 -9.22 21.93 4.22
N GLN A 147 -9.64 20.68 4.13
CA GLN A 147 -8.75 19.53 3.98
C GLN A 147 -7.87 19.66 2.73
N ARG A 148 -8.43 20.09 1.58
CA ARG A 148 -7.64 20.34 0.36
C ARG A 148 -6.60 21.44 0.55
N LYS A 149 -6.94 22.55 1.21
CA LYS A 149 -5.97 23.62 1.55
C LYS A 149 -4.88 23.15 2.53
N ASN A 150 -5.24 22.29 3.48
CA ASN A 150 -4.28 21.70 4.42
C ASN A 150 -3.33 20.72 3.71
N LEU A 151 -3.82 19.97 2.71
CA LEU A 151 -2.99 19.14 1.84
C LEU A 151 -2.07 20.00 0.96
N GLU A 152 -2.56 21.08 0.35
CA GLU A 152 -1.76 22.04 -0.44
C GLU A 152 -0.65 22.70 0.41
N LEU A 153 -0.94 23.04 1.66
CA LEU A 153 0.06 23.51 2.64
C LEU A 153 1.10 22.42 2.98
N LEU A 154 0.66 21.18 3.18
CA LEU A 154 1.56 20.04 3.44
C LEU A 154 2.43 19.71 2.21
N GLU A 155 1.91 19.84 0.99
CA GLU A 155 2.70 19.68 -0.25
C GLU A 155 3.78 20.77 -0.36
N VAL A 156 3.45 22.02 -0.01
CA VAL A 156 4.42 23.13 0.07
C VAL A 156 5.47 22.89 1.16
N ASP A 157 5.11 22.35 2.33
CA ASP A 157 6.07 22.06 3.39
C ASP A 157 6.93 20.81 3.08
N ILE A 158 6.38 19.79 2.41
CA ILE A 158 7.13 18.66 1.85
C ILE A 158 8.13 19.14 0.80
N ALA A 159 7.77 20.13 -0.03
CA ALA A 159 8.70 20.73 -0.99
C ALA A 159 9.88 21.43 -0.30
N LYS A 160 9.63 22.22 0.76
CA LYS A 160 10.68 22.84 1.58
C LYS A 160 11.59 21.80 2.26
N ILE A 161 11.00 20.72 2.78
CA ILE A 161 11.78 19.62 3.39
C ILE A 161 12.70 18.99 2.35
N LYS A 162 12.21 18.69 1.14
CA LYS A 162 13.04 18.15 0.04
C LYS A 162 14.15 19.11 -0.39
N GLU A 163 13.90 20.42 -0.39
CA GLU A 163 14.93 21.43 -0.65
C GLU A 163 16.00 21.45 0.45
N ALA A 164 15.60 21.41 1.72
CA ALA A 164 16.51 21.32 2.87
C ALA A 164 17.29 20.00 2.92
N GLU A 165 16.70 18.88 2.49
CA GLU A 165 17.38 17.57 2.33
C GLU A 165 18.41 17.62 1.21
N ALA A 166 18.12 18.28 0.09
CA ALA A 166 19.06 18.49 -1.01
C ALA A 166 20.22 19.41 -0.61
N GLU A 167 19.96 20.47 0.16
CA GLU A 167 21.02 21.32 0.72
C GLU A 167 21.87 20.58 1.75
N ASN A 168 21.26 19.83 2.68
CA ASN A 168 21.98 18.95 3.61
C ASN A 168 22.85 17.91 2.89
N SER A 169 22.38 17.38 1.76
CA SER A 169 23.14 16.43 0.94
C SER A 169 24.39 17.10 0.33
N ARG A 170 24.24 18.31 -0.24
CA ARG A 170 25.38 19.11 -0.74
C ARG A 170 26.37 19.48 0.36
N LEU A 171 25.88 19.82 1.56
CA LEU A 171 26.75 20.11 2.71
C LEU A 171 27.51 18.87 3.19
N ARG A 172 26.88 17.68 3.14
CA ARG A 172 27.56 16.40 3.42
C ARG A 172 28.63 16.08 2.37
N GLU A 173 28.37 16.29 1.08
CA GLU A 173 29.36 16.16 0.01
C GLU A 173 30.56 17.10 0.24
N GLN A 174 30.31 18.37 0.58
CA GLN A 174 31.37 19.34 0.89
C GLN A 174 32.20 18.91 2.11
N LEU A 175 31.56 18.41 3.19
CA LEU A 175 32.24 17.86 4.36
C LEU A 175 33.11 16.64 4.01
N VAL A 176 32.67 15.77 3.09
CA VAL A 176 33.47 14.66 2.58
C VAL A 176 34.70 15.19 1.83
N THR A 177 34.55 16.14 0.90
CA THR A 177 35.71 16.69 0.16
C THR A 177 36.71 17.39 1.07
N VAL A 178 36.25 18.16 2.08
CA VAL A 178 37.13 18.81 3.06
C VAL A 178 37.84 17.79 3.95
N ASN A 179 37.19 16.66 4.26
CA ASN A 179 37.82 15.55 4.98
C ASN A 179 38.85 14.79 4.12
N GLU A 180 38.60 14.62 2.82
CA GLU A 180 39.57 14.07 1.86
C GLU A 180 40.79 14.99 1.70
N GLU A 181 40.59 16.31 1.59
CA GLU A 181 41.69 17.29 1.59
C GLU A 181 42.49 17.27 2.90
N SER A 182 41.80 17.18 4.04
CA SER A 182 42.41 17.09 5.37
C SER A 182 43.25 15.81 5.54
N THR A 183 42.72 14.65 5.16
CA THR A 183 43.47 13.38 5.21
C THR A 183 44.64 13.37 4.22
N LEU A 184 44.49 13.94 3.02
CA LEU A 184 45.59 14.14 2.07
C LEU A 184 46.68 15.07 2.63
N PHE A 185 46.30 16.14 3.34
CA PHE A 185 47.25 17.02 4.04
C PHE A 185 47.96 16.29 5.19
N GLN A 186 47.23 15.46 5.95
CA GLN A 186 47.78 14.64 7.02
C GLN A 186 48.78 13.60 6.50
N GLN A 187 48.49 12.96 5.35
CA GLN A 187 49.44 12.07 4.65
C GLN A 187 50.69 12.83 4.20
N LYS A 188 50.54 13.98 3.54
CA LYS A 188 51.68 14.85 3.15
C LYS A 188 52.56 15.24 4.35
N TYR A 189 51.94 15.55 5.50
CA TYR A 189 52.66 15.83 6.74
C TYR A 189 53.40 14.60 7.29
N GLN A 190 52.80 13.40 7.24
CA GLN A 190 53.46 12.15 7.62
C GLN A 190 54.68 11.86 6.74
N SER A 191 54.54 11.90 5.40
CA SER A 191 55.66 11.70 4.48
C SER A 191 56.78 12.74 4.66
N MET A 192 56.43 14.00 4.95
CA MET A 192 57.43 15.03 5.26
C MET A 192 58.15 14.79 6.61
N LYS A 193 57.44 14.29 7.63
CA LYS A 193 58.01 13.86 8.92
C LYS A 193 58.96 12.67 8.75
N GLU A 194 58.61 11.72 7.89
CA GLU A 194 59.47 10.57 7.54
C GLU A 194 60.71 11.00 6.78
N LEU A 195 60.57 11.87 5.77
CA LEU A 195 61.71 12.44 5.03
C LEU A 195 62.65 13.23 5.97
N ASN A 196 62.10 13.97 6.93
CA ASN A 196 62.89 14.67 7.95
C ASN A 196 63.64 13.68 8.87
N SER A 197 62.99 12.56 9.25
CA SER A 197 63.61 11.47 10.01
C SER A 197 64.75 10.80 9.23
N GLU A 198 64.56 10.52 7.93
CA GLU A 198 65.64 10.04 7.06
C GLU A 198 66.79 11.03 6.94
N GLN A 199 66.51 12.32 6.75
CA GLN A 199 67.54 13.36 6.67
C GLN A 199 68.36 13.42 7.96
N ARG A 200 67.73 13.28 9.14
CA ARG A 200 68.45 13.15 10.42
C ARG A 200 69.31 11.89 10.49
N LYS A 201 68.81 10.73 10.04
CA LYS A 201 69.60 9.47 9.98
C LYS A 201 70.81 9.62 9.03
N LYS A 202 70.60 10.21 7.84
CA LYS A 202 71.63 10.48 6.83
C LYS A 202 72.67 11.50 7.34
N PHE A 203 72.24 12.55 8.05
CA PHE A 203 73.11 13.51 8.71
C PHE A 203 73.94 12.89 9.84
N ASN A 204 73.34 12.06 10.70
CA ASN A 204 74.07 11.33 11.74
C ASN A 204 75.12 10.38 11.11
N SER A 205 74.77 9.60 10.08
CA SER A 205 75.74 8.78 9.34
C SER A 205 76.88 9.58 8.69
N LEU A 206 76.64 10.84 8.29
CA LEU A 206 77.69 11.74 7.80
C LEU A 206 78.56 12.27 8.95
N LYS A 207 77.95 12.66 10.07
CA LYS A 207 78.63 13.08 11.30
C LYS A 207 79.53 11.96 11.84
N ASP A 208 79.05 10.72 11.90
CA ASP A 208 79.80 9.57 12.42
C ASP A 208 80.98 9.25 11.50
N ARG A 209 80.78 9.29 10.16
CA ARG A 209 81.88 9.19 9.19
C ARG A 209 82.88 10.34 9.32
N PHE A 210 82.45 11.56 9.62
CA PHE A 210 83.34 12.69 9.86
C PHE A 210 84.14 12.54 11.17
N ILE A 211 83.53 12.01 12.23
CA ILE A 211 84.21 11.64 13.48
C ILE A 211 85.24 10.54 13.21
N ASP A 212 84.92 9.53 12.41
CA ASP A 212 85.84 8.46 12.01
C ASP A 212 87.01 8.96 11.16
N VAL A 213 86.77 9.87 10.21
CA VAL A 213 87.83 10.54 9.43
C VAL A 213 88.70 11.39 10.36
N THR A 214 88.11 12.10 11.33
CA THR A 214 88.84 12.88 12.33
C THR A 214 89.70 11.99 13.23
N ARG A 215 89.19 10.82 13.63
CA ARG A 215 89.95 9.82 14.41
C ARG A 215 91.12 9.26 13.58
N LYS A 216 90.88 8.86 12.32
CA LYS A 216 91.94 8.42 11.39
C LYS A 216 92.99 9.50 11.17
N LEU A 217 92.59 10.77 11.04
CA LEU A 217 93.50 11.91 10.91
C LEU A 217 94.31 12.16 12.20
N LYS A 218 93.74 11.94 13.39
CA LYS A 218 94.48 12.00 14.67
C LYS A 218 95.55 10.91 14.72
N ASN A 219 95.17 9.65 14.46
CA ASN A 219 96.11 8.54 14.41
C ASN A 219 97.23 8.78 13.36
N LEU A 220 96.89 9.34 12.19
CA LEU A 220 97.88 9.64 11.14
C LEU A 220 98.81 10.81 11.50
N LYS A 221 98.35 11.77 12.32
CA LYS A 221 99.21 12.79 12.95
C LYS A 221 100.14 12.17 14.01
N GLU A 222 99.64 11.22 14.80
CA GLU A 222 100.44 10.49 15.80
C GLU A 222 101.53 9.64 15.12
N CYS A 223 101.19 8.89 14.07
CA CYS A 223 102.17 8.19 13.24
C CYS A 223 103.19 9.15 12.61
N LYS A 224 102.77 10.36 12.20
CA LYS A 224 103.70 11.40 11.71
C LYS A 224 104.65 11.88 12.81
N CYS A 225 104.20 12.01 14.07
CA CYS A 225 105.07 12.40 15.18
C CYS A 225 106.14 11.32 15.43
N VAL A 226 105.74 10.04 15.52
CA VAL A 226 106.68 8.91 15.68
C VAL A 226 107.66 8.80 14.50
N LEU A 227 107.21 9.07 13.27
CA LEU A 227 108.10 9.12 12.09
C LEU A 227 109.07 10.32 12.14
N LEU A 228 108.67 11.46 12.70
CA LEU A 228 109.57 12.61 12.88
C LEU A 228 110.56 12.39 14.04
N GLU A 229 110.13 11.75 15.13
CA GLU A 229 110.98 11.37 16.26
C GLU A 229 112.08 10.39 15.79
N THR A 230 111.68 9.28 15.14
CA THR A 230 112.65 8.33 14.56
C THR A 230 113.51 8.95 13.46
N GLN A 231 112.98 9.84 12.61
CA GLN A 231 113.80 10.61 11.66
C GLN A 231 114.84 11.49 12.38
N HIS A 232 114.50 12.07 13.53
CA HIS A 232 115.42 12.89 14.31
C HIS A 232 116.50 12.04 15.00
N GLU A 233 116.15 10.86 15.51
CA GLU A 233 117.10 9.86 16.03
C GLU A 233 118.08 9.37 14.95
N TYR A 234 117.58 9.08 13.74
CA TYR A 234 118.41 8.75 12.58
C TYR A 234 119.30 9.94 12.16
N ALA A 235 118.79 11.17 12.13
CA ALA A 235 119.59 12.36 11.81
C ALA A 235 120.70 12.61 12.84
N ALA A 236 120.41 12.44 14.13
CA ALA A 236 121.39 12.51 15.21
C ALA A 236 122.45 11.39 15.10
N SER A 237 122.05 10.20 14.64
CA SER A 237 122.96 9.07 14.38
C SER A 237 123.86 9.31 13.17
N VAL A 238 123.31 9.83 12.06
CA VAL A 238 124.09 10.27 10.89
C VAL A 238 125.07 11.37 11.25
N SER A 239 124.69 12.30 12.13
CA SER A 239 125.60 13.37 12.61
C SER A 239 126.80 12.80 13.39
N LYS A 240 126.60 11.72 14.16
CA LYS A 240 127.71 10.99 14.84
C LYS A 240 128.62 10.32 13.81
N TRP A 241 128.06 9.61 12.83
CA TRP A 241 128.85 8.99 11.75
C TRP A 241 129.62 10.02 10.93
N GLN A 242 129.03 11.18 10.64
CA GLN A 242 129.74 12.29 9.98
C GLN A 242 130.91 12.78 10.83
N ALA A 243 130.75 12.93 12.15
CA ALA A 243 131.85 13.30 13.06
C ALA A 243 132.94 12.22 13.20
N GLU A 244 132.66 10.96 12.83
CA GLU A 244 133.65 9.87 12.75
C GLU A 244 134.35 9.85 11.40
N ILE A 245 133.60 10.00 10.29
CA ILE A 245 134.12 10.14 8.93
C ILE A 245 135.03 11.37 8.81
N ILE A 246 134.68 12.50 9.45
CA ILE A 246 135.52 13.71 9.48
C ILE A 246 136.82 13.47 10.24
N ARG A 247 136.82 12.72 11.35
CA ARG A 247 138.07 12.33 12.05
C ARG A 247 138.93 11.41 11.19
N ALA A 248 138.33 10.46 10.48
CA ALA A 248 139.04 9.59 9.55
C ALA A 248 139.59 10.34 8.33
N SER A 249 138.85 11.31 7.77
CA SER A 249 139.29 12.10 6.62
C SER A 249 140.34 13.15 7.00
N GLN A 250 140.30 13.72 8.20
CA GLN A 250 141.38 14.58 8.73
C GLN A 250 142.70 13.80 8.86
N LEU A 251 142.66 12.56 9.37
CA LEU A 251 143.81 11.64 9.38
C LEU A 251 144.34 11.36 7.96
N LEU A 252 143.46 11.17 6.98
CA LEU A 252 143.85 10.94 5.59
C LEU A 252 144.45 12.20 4.94
N CYS A 253 143.84 13.36 5.14
CA CYS A 253 144.27 14.63 4.57
C CYS A 253 145.62 15.08 5.13
N GLY A 254 145.88 14.89 6.43
CA GLY A 254 147.21 15.13 7.00
C GLY A 254 148.31 14.31 6.31
N LYS A 255 147.99 13.07 5.92
CA LYS A 255 148.91 12.20 5.17
C LYS A 255 149.05 12.59 3.70
N MET A 256 147.98 13.12 3.08
CA MET A 256 147.98 13.57 1.68
C MET A 256 148.69 14.92 1.50
N SER A 257 148.53 15.88 2.42
CA SER A 257 149.27 17.15 2.41
C SER A 257 150.79 16.93 2.45
N SER A 258 151.25 15.90 3.16
CA SER A 258 152.66 15.51 3.21
C SER A 258 153.23 15.06 1.85
N LEU A 259 152.40 14.53 0.95
CA LEU A 259 152.77 14.10 -0.41
C LEU A 259 152.58 15.22 -1.45
N GLN A 260 151.70 16.18 -1.16
CA GLN A 260 151.40 17.27 -2.08
C GLN A 260 152.47 18.38 -2.01
N ALA A 261 153.03 18.64 -0.83
CA ALA A 261 154.20 19.52 -0.68
C ALA A 261 155.42 19.06 -1.51
N GLU A 262 155.59 17.75 -1.66
CA GLU A 262 156.65 17.12 -2.47
C GLU A 262 156.44 17.33 -3.99
N ASN A 263 155.19 17.48 -4.43
CA ASN A 263 154.84 17.69 -5.85
C ASN A 263 154.87 19.16 -6.29
N GLU A 264 154.51 20.10 -5.42
CA GLU A 264 154.50 21.53 -5.75
C GLU A 264 155.92 22.04 -6.10
N GLN A 265 156.93 21.46 -5.45
CA GLN A 265 158.35 21.67 -5.69
C GLN A 265 158.78 21.42 -7.15
N LEU A 266 158.10 20.51 -7.87
CA LEU A 266 158.47 20.05 -9.22
C LEU A 266 157.83 20.86 -10.36
N LYS A 267 156.86 21.74 -10.07
CA LYS A 267 156.08 22.44 -11.12
C LYS A 267 156.60 23.82 -11.51
N GLN A 268 157.34 24.50 -10.62
CA GLN A 268 157.72 25.90 -10.85
C GLN A 268 158.72 26.10 -12.00
N ASP A 269 159.43 25.05 -12.40
CA ASP A 269 160.55 25.12 -13.36
C ASP A 269 160.15 25.27 -14.85
N THR A 270 158.85 25.20 -15.20
CA THR A 270 158.44 24.89 -16.60
C THR A 270 157.62 25.96 -17.36
N GLY A 271 157.00 26.94 -16.69
CA GLY A 271 155.94 27.77 -17.33
C GLY A 271 156.32 29.22 -17.67
N ARG A 272 156.99 29.50 -18.80
CA ARG A 272 157.50 30.86 -19.12
C ARG A 272 157.41 31.42 -20.57
N ALA A 273 156.57 30.89 -21.48
CA ALA A 273 156.45 31.44 -22.86
C ALA A 273 155.05 31.35 -23.55
N ASP A 274 154.84 32.28 -24.50
CA ASP A 274 153.88 32.38 -25.64
C ASP A 274 152.35 32.63 -25.49
N ASN A 275 151.77 33.37 -26.47
CA ASN A 275 150.33 33.75 -26.59
C ASN A 275 149.96 34.53 -27.91
N ASN A 276 148.85 34.20 -28.66
CA ASN A 276 147.90 35.09 -29.46
C ASN A 276 147.19 34.54 -30.77
N ARG A 277 145.85 34.82 -30.97
CA ARG A 277 145.02 35.13 -32.23
C ARG A 277 143.76 34.27 -32.71
N ARG A 278 142.53 34.89 -32.70
CA ARG A 278 141.44 35.11 -33.77
C ARG A 278 140.33 34.08 -34.33
N ASN A 279 139.05 34.58 -34.47
CA ASN A 279 137.93 34.45 -35.53
C ASN A 279 137.13 33.09 -35.81
N ASP A 280 135.90 32.87 -36.41
CA ASP A 280 134.56 33.50 -36.85
C ASP A 280 133.46 32.34 -37.08
N GLU A 281 132.22 32.24 -37.69
CA GLU A 281 131.12 32.90 -38.54
C GLU A 281 129.77 32.00 -38.45
N ASP A 282 128.55 31.91 -39.13
CA ASP A 282 127.64 32.48 -40.22
C ASP A 282 126.11 31.90 -40.13
N ALA A 283 125.07 32.21 -40.98
CA ALA A 283 123.62 31.70 -40.94
C ALA A 283 122.66 31.79 -42.22
N LEU A 284 121.54 30.98 -42.39
CA LEU A 284 120.49 31.15 -43.47
C LEU A 284 119.09 30.38 -43.42
N ASP A 285 118.16 30.77 -44.34
CA ASP A 285 116.86 30.22 -44.89
C ASP A 285 115.47 30.43 -44.19
N ARG A 286 114.47 31.01 -44.92
CA ARG A 286 113.12 31.41 -44.42
C ARG A 286 112.08 31.83 -45.50
N LYS A 287 111.81 31.07 -46.59
CA LYS A 287 110.96 31.62 -47.70
C LYS A 287 109.92 30.73 -48.44
N ARG A 288 109.62 29.49 -48.01
CA ARG A 288 108.91 28.51 -48.88
C ARG A 288 107.45 28.13 -48.56
N LEU A 289 106.80 28.72 -47.55
CA LEU A 289 105.57 28.15 -46.93
C LEU A 289 104.27 28.98 -47.02
N LEU A 290 104.27 30.17 -47.65
CA LEU A 290 103.14 31.13 -47.58
C LEU A 290 102.23 31.21 -48.83
N LEU A 291 102.41 30.31 -49.81
CA LEU A 291 101.77 30.41 -51.14
C LEU A 291 100.55 29.49 -51.37
N ARG A 292 100.01 28.83 -50.33
CA ARG A 292 99.03 27.73 -50.49
C ARG A 292 97.59 28.04 -50.03
N ILE A 293 97.25 29.30 -49.75
CA ILE A 293 95.99 29.69 -49.08
C ILE A 293 94.93 30.33 -50.01
N ASN A 294 95.29 30.80 -51.22
CA ASN A 294 94.42 31.70 -52.01
C ASN A 294 93.62 31.06 -53.18
N ASP A 295 93.73 29.76 -53.43
CA ASP A 295 93.32 29.18 -54.74
C ASP A 295 91.90 28.56 -54.79
N LEU A 296 91.13 28.53 -53.68
CA LEU A 296 89.89 27.72 -53.60
C LEU A 296 88.55 28.49 -53.58
N GLU A 297 88.51 29.81 -53.42
CA GLU A 297 87.24 30.57 -53.36
C GLU A 297 86.84 31.27 -54.68
N ARG A 298 87.63 31.13 -55.75
CA ARG A 298 87.53 32.02 -56.94
C ARG A 298 86.92 31.41 -58.21
N LEU A 299 86.30 30.23 -58.14
CA LEU A 299 85.71 29.56 -59.31
C LEU A 299 84.17 29.57 -59.34
N SER A 300 83.65 30.34 -60.29
CA SER A 300 82.39 30.09 -61.00
C SER A 300 81.07 30.24 -60.25
N LYS A 301 80.96 31.32 -59.48
CA LYS A 301 79.78 32.18 -59.64
C LYS A 301 79.80 32.69 -61.10
N ILE A 302 78.65 32.70 -61.81
CA ILE A 302 78.47 33.10 -63.23
C ILE A 302 78.71 31.98 -64.28
N ILE A 303 77.83 30.96 -64.26
CA ILE A 303 77.09 30.52 -65.45
C ILE A 303 75.61 30.58 -65.01
N LYS A 304 74.87 31.66 -65.30
CA LYS A 304 74.08 31.91 -66.52
C LYS A 304 73.05 30.79 -66.78
N GLN A 305 71.76 31.06 -66.56
CA GLN A 305 70.88 31.65 -67.59
C GLN A 305 70.74 30.76 -68.85
N SER A 306 69.89 29.73 -68.76
CA SER A 306 68.91 29.36 -69.79
C SER A 306 67.65 28.92 -69.05
N GLN A 307 66.52 29.58 -69.31
CA GLN A 307 65.46 29.14 -70.22
C GLN A 307 64.64 27.96 -69.66
N GLU A 308 63.35 28.09 -69.32
CA GLU A 308 62.20 28.66 -70.06
C GLU A 308 61.43 27.59 -70.86
N GLN A 309 60.26 27.24 -70.31
CA GLN A 309 59.04 26.74 -70.96
C GLN A 309 59.14 25.81 -72.18
N GLN A 310 58.58 24.59 -72.03
CA GLN A 310 57.93 23.91 -73.16
C GLN A 310 56.39 23.99 -73.07
N ARG A 311 55.86 24.90 -73.90
CA ARG A 311 54.67 24.68 -74.74
C ARG A 311 54.98 23.56 -75.77
N SER A 312 54.07 22.89 -76.48
CA SER A 312 52.59 22.81 -76.53
C SER A 312 52.15 21.83 -77.65
N SER A 313 50.86 21.48 -77.73
CA SER A 313 50.18 21.05 -78.98
C SER A 313 48.88 21.89 -79.13
N LEU A 314 48.69 22.70 -80.18
CA LEU A 314 48.24 22.38 -81.56
C LEU A 314 46.78 21.86 -81.62
N ASP A 315 45.91 22.23 -82.58
CA ASP A 315 45.85 23.36 -83.56
C ASP A 315 44.47 23.33 -84.29
N VAL A 316 43.74 24.45 -84.38
CA VAL A 316 42.73 24.77 -85.43
C VAL A 316 42.46 26.28 -85.45
N GLN A 317 42.83 27.02 -86.50
CA GLN A 317 42.17 28.32 -86.85
C GLN A 317 42.32 28.75 -88.33
N ARG A 318 42.87 27.91 -89.22
CA ARG A 318 43.33 28.35 -90.57
C ARG A 318 42.48 27.91 -91.77
N LEU A 319 41.29 27.34 -91.53
CA LEU A 319 40.43 26.74 -92.56
C LEU A 319 39.15 27.52 -92.91
N LEU A 320 38.66 28.42 -92.07
CA LEU A 320 37.36 29.10 -92.30
C LEU A 320 37.40 30.13 -93.45
N ASP A 321 38.46 30.93 -93.55
CA ASP A 321 38.46 32.17 -94.37
C ASP A 321 38.35 31.95 -95.89
N LYS A 322 38.42 30.71 -96.38
CA LYS A 322 38.41 30.40 -97.83
C LYS A 322 37.06 29.95 -98.40
N LEU A 323 36.04 29.74 -97.57
CA LEU A 323 34.71 29.29 -98.04
C LEU A 323 33.75 30.45 -98.37
N SER A 324 33.93 31.63 -97.77
CA SER A 324 32.91 32.69 -97.71
C SER A 324 32.73 33.59 -98.95
N THR A 325 33.51 33.35 -100.02
CA THR A 325 33.61 34.27 -101.18
C THR A 325 32.97 33.74 -102.46
N ILE A 326 33.01 32.42 -102.70
CA ILE A 326 32.52 31.80 -103.95
C ILE A 326 30.98 31.71 -103.96
N GLU A 327 30.37 31.53 -102.79
CA GLU A 327 28.93 31.29 -102.62
C GLU A 327 28.04 32.48 -103.04
N LYS A 328 28.55 33.71 -102.88
CA LYS A 328 27.74 34.95 -102.95
C LYS A 328 27.26 35.34 -104.35
N LEU A 329 27.94 34.90 -105.42
CA LEU A 329 27.61 35.28 -106.80
C LEU A 329 26.64 34.32 -107.49
N ALA A 330 26.40 33.13 -106.92
CA ALA A 330 25.49 32.13 -107.50
C ALA A 330 24.01 32.33 -107.12
N GLY A 331 23.71 33.20 -106.14
CA GLY A 331 22.33 33.49 -105.69
C GLY A 331 21.55 34.36 -106.67
N ILE A 332 22.06 35.56 -106.96
CA ILE A 332 21.35 36.66 -107.63
C ILE A 332 20.70 36.25 -108.98
N VAL A 333 21.36 35.38 -109.76
CA VAL A 333 20.82 34.92 -111.06
C VAL A 333 19.69 33.89 -110.89
N LYS A 334 19.67 33.12 -109.79
CA LYS A 334 18.55 32.24 -109.42
C LYS A 334 17.36 33.01 -108.84
N GLU A 335 17.59 34.16 -108.20
CA GLU A 335 16.53 35.02 -107.66
C GLU A 335 15.51 35.43 -108.75
N GLN A 336 15.99 35.91 -109.90
CA GLN A 336 15.10 36.59 -110.86
C GLN A 336 14.12 35.64 -111.58
N GLN A 337 14.60 34.50 -112.12
CA GLN A 337 13.72 33.51 -112.77
C GLN A 337 12.82 32.76 -111.79
N ARG A 338 13.14 32.82 -110.49
CA ARG A 338 12.29 32.30 -109.43
C ARG A 338 11.09 33.22 -109.19
N ALA A 339 11.29 34.54 -109.17
CA ALA A 339 10.24 35.52 -108.90
C ALA A 339 9.04 35.42 -109.88
N ASP A 340 9.27 35.39 -111.20
CA ASP A 340 8.16 35.35 -112.18
C ASP A 340 7.35 34.05 -112.09
N LYS A 341 8.04 32.92 -111.85
CA LYS A 341 7.40 31.62 -111.65
C LYS A 341 6.68 31.53 -110.30
N GLU A 342 7.20 32.21 -109.27
CA GLU A 342 6.52 32.40 -107.99
C GLU A 342 5.29 33.31 -108.13
N HIS A 343 5.26 34.28 -109.05
CA HIS A 343 4.13 35.22 -109.18
C HIS A 343 2.87 34.58 -109.80
N LEU A 344 3.01 33.72 -110.83
CA LEU A 344 1.88 32.95 -111.37
C LEU A 344 1.44 31.83 -110.42
N ALA A 345 2.40 31.23 -109.71
CA ALA A 345 2.11 30.32 -108.60
C ALA A 345 1.46 31.04 -107.40
N ALA A 346 1.69 32.34 -107.20
CA ALA A 346 1.12 33.11 -106.10
C ALA A 346 -0.39 33.31 -106.29
N VAL A 347 -0.86 33.67 -107.49
CA VAL A 347 -2.30 33.88 -107.75
C VAL A 347 -3.09 32.57 -107.61
N THR A 348 -2.57 31.46 -108.15
CA THR A 348 -3.18 30.14 -107.95
C THR A 348 -3.10 29.65 -106.50
N ARG A 349 -1.98 29.94 -105.80
CA ARG A 349 -1.88 29.76 -104.34
C ARG A 349 -2.79 30.70 -103.56
N GLU A 350 -3.20 31.86 -104.04
CA GLU A 350 -4.12 32.76 -103.33
C GLU A 350 -5.56 32.27 -103.40
N GLN A 351 -6.03 31.84 -104.58
CA GLN A 351 -7.34 31.20 -104.69
C GLN A 351 -7.40 29.90 -103.88
N GLN A 352 -6.39 29.03 -104.01
CA GLN A 352 -6.29 27.86 -103.14
C GLN A 352 -6.06 28.23 -101.67
N LYS A 353 -5.36 29.32 -101.33
CA LYS A 353 -5.22 29.79 -99.93
C LYS A 353 -6.52 30.28 -99.36
N ASN A 354 -7.42 30.86 -100.14
CA ASN A 354 -8.70 31.38 -99.63
C ASN A 354 -9.70 30.25 -99.39
N GLU A 355 -9.82 29.28 -100.31
CA GLU A 355 -10.60 28.07 -100.05
C GLU A 355 -9.97 27.25 -98.91
N ASN A 356 -8.65 27.08 -98.91
CA ASN A 356 -7.95 26.43 -97.80
C ASN A 356 -7.90 27.27 -96.52
N HIS A 357 -8.10 28.60 -96.54
CA HIS A 357 -8.27 29.39 -95.32
C HIS A 357 -9.68 29.20 -94.80
N SER A 358 -10.71 29.19 -95.64
CA SER A 358 -12.07 28.89 -95.20
C SER A 358 -12.14 27.48 -94.59
N SER A 359 -11.56 26.47 -95.25
CA SER A 359 -11.54 25.11 -94.72
C SER A 359 -10.61 24.95 -93.51
N ASN A 360 -9.34 25.43 -93.55
CA ASN A 360 -8.44 25.33 -92.39
C ASN A 360 -8.84 26.25 -91.23
N LEU A 361 -9.55 27.36 -91.43
CA LEU A 361 -10.07 28.16 -90.32
C LEU A 361 -11.23 27.43 -89.64
N ASN A 362 -12.14 26.81 -90.40
CA ASN A 362 -13.17 25.95 -89.83
C ASN A 362 -12.56 24.72 -89.14
N VAL A 363 -11.64 24.01 -89.79
CA VAL A 363 -10.93 22.87 -89.18
C VAL A 363 -10.14 23.29 -87.96
N ALA A 364 -9.41 24.41 -87.98
CA ALA A 364 -8.66 24.91 -86.82
C ALA A 364 -9.58 25.40 -85.69
N VAL A 365 -10.76 25.97 -85.99
CA VAL A 365 -11.78 26.30 -84.98
C VAL A 365 -12.38 25.03 -84.37
N PHE A 366 -12.69 24.01 -85.17
CA PHE A 366 -13.14 22.70 -84.66
C PHE A 366 -12.04 21.98 -83.89
N GLN A 367 -10.78 22.05 -84.33
CA GLN A 367 -9.63 21.44 -83.66
C GLN A 367 -9.25 22.19 -82.38
N THR A 368 -9.39 23.51 -82.35
CA THR A 368 -9.27 24.32 -81.11
C THR A 368 -10.39 23.99 -80.15
N LYS A 369 -11.65 23.88 -80.61
CA LYS A 369 -12.76 23.41 -79.77
C LYS A 369 -12.56 21.97 -79.28
N LEU A 370 -12.01 21.09 -80.11
CA LEU A 370 -11.71 19.71 -79.73
C LEU A 370 -10.60 19.66 -78.66
N SER A 371 -9.52 20.45 -78.82
CA SER A 371 -8.47 20.57 -77.80
C SER A 371 -8.96 21.28 -76.53
N GLN A 372 -9.89 22.23 -76.62
CA GLN A 372 -10.58 22.81 -75.46
C GLN A 372 -11.45 21.78 -74.74
N MET A 373 -12.24 20.98 -75.48
CA MET A 373 -13.02 19.87 -74.91
C MET A 373 -12.12 18.81 -74.29
N GLN A 374 -11.02 18.43 -74.95
CA GLN A 374 -10.03 17.49 -74.41
C GLN A 374 -9.36 18.04 -73.15
N GLY A 375 -9.04 19.35 -73.12
CA GLY A 375 -8.55 20.03 -71.94
C GLY A 375 -9.55 20.01 -70.78
N LEU A 376 -10.83 20.29 -71.05
CA LEU A 376 -11.91 20.22 -70.06
C LEU A 376 -12.13 18.78 -69.56
N VAL A 377 -12.13 17.78 -70.45
CA VAL A 377 -12.22 16.36 -70.07
C VAL A 377 -11.05 15.98 -69.16
N GLN A 378 -9.81 16.35 -69.50
CA GLN A 378 -8.66 16.09 -68.62
C GLN A 378 -8.72 16.86 -67.29
N VAL A 379 -9.35 18.05 -67.23
CA VAL A 379 -9.58 18.76 -65.96
C VAL A 379 -10.59 17.98 -65.12
N ILE A 380 -11.72 17.57 -65.70
CA ILE A 380 -12.75 16.75 -65.02
C ILE A 380 -12.19 15.39 -64.58
N GLU A 381 -11.30 14.76 -65.37
CA GLU A 381 -10.61 13.53 -65.00
C GLU A 381 -9.66 13.73 -63.82
N ARG A 382 -8.91 14.84 -63.76
CA ARG A 382 -8.06 15.19 -62.61
C ARG A 382 -8.90 15.53 -61.38
N GLU A 383 -9.97 16.30 -61.52
CA GLU A 383 -10.89 16.65 -60.44
C GLU A 383 -11.56 15.40 -59.85
N ARG A 384 -12.06 14.50 -60.72
CA ARG A 384 -12.58 13.18 -60.30
C ARG A 384 -11.50 12.32 -59.64
N SER A 385 -10.27 12.32 -60.14
CA SER A 385 -9.15 11.58 -59.51
C SER A 385 -8.81 12.15 -58.12
N ASN A 386 -8.82 13.47 -57.96
CA ASN A 386 -8.59 14.13 -56.68
C ASN A 386 -9.73 13.85 -55.69
N GLN A 387 -10.99 13.88 -56.16
CA GLN A 387 -12.16 13.49 -55.36
C GLN A 387 -12.10 12.01 -54.96
N GLN A 388 -11.64 11.12 -55.84
CA GLN A 388 -11.48 9.69 -55.53
C GLN A 388 -10.42 9.46 -54.45
N ILE A 389 -9.31 10.20 -54.49
CA ILE A 389 -8.27 10.17 -53.45
C ILE A 389 -8.83 10.73 -52.13
N GLN A 390 -9.50 11.88 -52.16
CA GLN A 390 -10.13 12.47 -50.97
C GLN A 390 -11.18 11.55 -50.33
N LEU A 391 -11.92 10.78 -51.13
CA LEU A 391 -12.84 9.75 -50.63
C LEU A 391 -12.09 8.59 -49.97
N GLN A 392 -10.95 8.15 -50.53
CA GLN A 392 -10.12 7.11 -49.92
C GLN A 392 -9.44 7.59 -48.62
N ASP A 393 -9.00 8.85 -48.56
CA ASP A 393 -8.46 9.47 -47.35
C ASP A 393 -9.54 9.59 -46.25
N LEU A 394 -10.78 9.92 -46.64
CA LEU A 394 -11.94 9.95 -45.74
C LEU A 394 -12.36 8.53 -45.28
N GLU A 395 -12.32 7.53 -46.16
CA GLU A 395 -12.57 6.13 -45.79
C GLU A 395 -11.51 5.61 -44.81
N ALA A 396 -10.23 5.92 -45.04
CA ALA A 396 -9.14 5.60 -44.11
C ALA A 396 -9.34 6.27 -42.75
N MET A 397 -9.61 7.58 -42.72
CA MET A 397 -9.92 8.31 -41.49
C MET A 397 -11.16 7.76 -40.76
N CYS A 398 -12.18 7.30 -41.50
CA CYS A 398 -13.34 6.61 -40.92
C CYS A 398 -12.99 5.22 -40.33
N ILE A 399 -11.99 4.53 -40.85
CA ILE A 399 -11.49 3.25 -40.30
C ILE A 399 -10.67 3.51 -39.04
N GLU A 400 -9.74 4.48 -39.06
CA GLU A 400 -8.97 4.90 -37.88
C GLU A 400 -9.88 5.38 -36.75
N LEU A 401 -10.92 6.17 -37.06
CA LEU A 401 -11.92 6.59 -36.08
C LEU A 401 -12.73 5.42 -35.51
N ARG A 402 -13.02 4.36 -36.28
CA ARG A 402 -13.68 3.15 -35.75
C ARG A 402 -12.76 2.39 -34.80
N GLN A 403 -11.52 2.14 -35.22
CA GLN A 403 -10.51 1.47 -34.39
C GLN A 403 -10.26 2.24 -33.09
N HIS A 404 -10.17 3.57 -33.15
CA HIS A 404 -10.02 4.39 -31.95
C HIS A 404 -11.25 4.32 -31.02
N ASN A 405 -12.47 4.20 -31.56
CA ASN A 405 -13.66 3.97 -30.73
C ASN A 405 -13.70 2.55 -30.14
N GLU A 406 -13.21 1.53 -30.84
CA GLU A 406 -13.07 0.16 -30.30
C GLU A 406 -11.99 0.09 -29.19
N ASP A 407 -10.87 0.80 -29.35
CA ASP A 407 -9.85 1.02 -28.31
C ASP A 407 -10.40 1.78 -27.09
N LEU A 408 -11.24 2.80 -27.31
CA LEU A 408 -11.90 3.53 -26.23
C LEU A 408 -12.95 2.66 -25.50
N LEU A 409 -13.73 1.87 -26.23
CA LEU A 409 -14.70 0.94 -25.66
C LEU A 409 -14.03 -0.17 -24.86
N THR A 410 -12.94 -0.77 -25.36
CA THR A 410 -12.19 -1.81 -24.62
C THR A 410 -11.51 -1.23 -23.38
N ARG A 411 -10.94 -0.02 -23.45
CA ARG A 411 -10.43 0.70 -22.26
C ARG A 411 -11.54 1.04 -21.26
N PHE A 412 -12.74 1.40 -21.73
CA PHE A 412 -13.88 1.65 -20.86
C PHE A 412 -14.31 0.38 -20.12
N HIS A 413 -14.47 -0.75 -20.83
CA HIS A 413 -14.80 -2.04 -20.20
C HIS A 413 -13.71 -2.48 -19.21
N LEU A 414 -12.42 -2.23 -19.50
CA LEU A 414 -11.34 -2.51 -18.56
C LEU A 414 -11.43 -1.65 -17.29
N LYS A 415 -11.83 -0.36 -17.41
CA LYS A 415 -12.08 0.50 -16.24
C LYS A 415 -13.37 0.14 -15.50
N GLU A 416 -14.39 -0.36 -16.18
CA GLU A 416 -15.59 -0.91 -15.55
C GLU A 416 -15.28 -2.21 -14.79
N GLN A 417 -14.37 -3.04 -15.32
CA GLN A 417 -13.79 -4.18 -14.60
C GLN A 417 -12.98 -3.73 -13.38
N GLU A 418 -12.00 -2.83 -13.52
CA GLU A 418 -11.23 -2.29 -12.38
C GLU A 418 -12.14 -1.68 -11.30
N HIS A 419 -13.20 -0.97 -11.70
CA HIS A 419 -14.17 -0.39 -10.75
C HIS A 419 -15.05 -1.44 -10.08
N SER A 420 -15.44 -2.52 -10.77
CA SER A 420 -16.21 -3.61 -10.16
C SER A 420 -15.34 -4.52 -9.27
N GLU A 421 -14.07 -4.70 -9.60
CA GLU A 421 -13.05 -5.32 -8.73
C GLU A 421 -12.79 -4.46 -7.48
N LEU A 422 -12.58 -3.15 -7.61
CA LEU A 422 -12.46 -2.23 -6.46
C LEU A 422 -13.73 -2.19 -5.60
N LEU A 423 -14.93 -2.33 -6.19
CA LEU A 423 -16.18 -2.46 -5.45
C LEU A 423 -16.33 -3.83 -4.77
N ALA A 424 -15.72 -4.89 -5.30
CA ALA A 424 -15.64 -6.19 -4.63
C ALA A 424 -14.66 -6.13 -3.44
N GLU A 425 -13.45 -5.59 -3.63
CA GLU A 425 -12.49 -5.34 -2.54
C GLU A 425 -13.11 -4.46 -1.44
N MET A 426 -13.81 -3.38 -1.80
CA MET A 426 -14.51 -2.53 -0.84
C MET A 426 -15.63 -3.28 -0.09
N ARG A 427 -16.33 -4.23 -0.72
CA ARG A 427 -17.33 -5.07 -0.02
C ARG A 427 -16.66 -6.02 0.95
N GLU A 428 -15.62 -6.74 0.51
CA GLU A 428 -14.85 -7.67 1.34
C GLU A 428 -14.22 -6.95 2.55
N LEU A 429 -13.69 -5.74 2.35
CA LEU A 429 -13.11 -4.92 3.43
C LEU A 429 -14.19 -4.43 4.41
N ASN A 430 -15.38 -4.03 3.93
CA ASN A 430 -16.51 -3.68 4.79
C ASN A 430 -17.08 -4.89 5.54
N GLU A 431 -17.11 -6.07 4.93
CA GLU A 431 -17.55 -7.31 5.57
C GLU A 431 -16.54 -7.81 6.61
N ALA A 432 -15.24 -7.70 6.33
CA ALA A 432 -14.18 -7.94 7.31
C ALA A 432 -14.21 -6.91 8.47
N LEU A 433 -14.54 -5.64 8.20
CA LEU A 433 -14.78 -4.63 9.24
C LEU A 433 -16.02 -4.95 10.08
N LYS A 434 -17.11 -5.42 9.46
CA LYS A 434 -18.31 -5.88 10.17
C LYS A 434 -18.01 -7.09 11.04
N GLY A 435 -17.33 -8.12 10.51
CA GLY A 435 -16.92 -9.30 11.28
C GLY A 435 -15.98 -8.95 12.43
N ARG A 436 -15.10 -7.96 12.28
CA ARG A 436 -14.31 -7.38 13.38
C ARG A 436 -15.20 -6.65 14.40
N GLY A 437 -16.20 -5.89 13.96
CA GLY A 437 -17.19 -5.25 14.81
C GLY A 437 -17.96 -6.26 15.65
N ASP A 438 -18.50 -7.30 15.01
CA ASP A 438 -19.22 -8.39 15.68
C ASP A 438 -18.31 -9.16 16.67
N ALA A 439 -17.04 -9.37 16.33
CA ALA A 439 -16.06 -9.96 17.23
C ALA A 439 -15.74 -9.05 18.43
N ILE A 440 -15.61 -7.73 18.23
CA ILE A 440 -15.43 -6.75 19.30
C ILE A 440 -16.67 -6.72 20.21
N SER A 441 -17.88 -6.75 19.66
CA SER A 441 -19.12 -6.81 20.46
C SER A 441 -19.21 -8.09 21.29
N ARG A 442 -18.84 -9.26 20.74
CA ARG A 442 -18.77 -10.52 21.50
C ARG A 442 -17.71 -10.48 22.61
N LEU A 443 -16.55 -9.86 22.35
CA LEU A 443 -15.50 -9.67 23.36
C LEU A 443 -15.94 -8.69 24.47
N GLN A 444 -16.70 -7.65 24.13
CA GLN A 444 -17.30 -6.73 25.10
C GLN A 444 -18.37 -7.43 25.95
N GLU A 445 -19.25 -8.24 25.34
CA GLU A 445 -20.26 -9.03 26.05
C GLU A 445 -19.61 -10.07 26.98
N GLN A 446 -18.55 -10.76 26.53
CA GLN A 446 -17.76 -11.67 27.35
C GLN A 446 -17.05 -10.94 28.50
N HIS A 447 -16.51 -9.73 28.26
CA HIS A 447 -15.90 -8.92 29.31
C HIS A 447 -16.93 -8.44 30.34
N GLU A 448 -18.12 -8.02 29.91
CA GLU A 448 -19.22 -7.70 30.83
C GLU A 448 -19.69 -8.92 31.64
N ALA A 449 -19.76 -10.10 31.03
CA ALA A 449 -20.10 -11.35 31.70
C ALA A 449 -19.05 -11.73 32.76
N GLU A 450 -17.77 -11.58 32.44
CA GLU A 450 -16.68 -11.85 33.39
C GLU A 450 -16.62 -10.78 34.50
N VAL A 451 -16.91 -9.51 34.22
CA VAL A 451 -17.04 -8.47 35.25
C VAL A 451 -18.24 -8.72 36.17
N LYS A 452 -19.36 -9.26 35.65
CA LYS A 452 -20.49 -9.73 36.48
C LYS A 452 -20.06 -10.92 37.35
N ARG A 453 -19.38 -11.91 36.77
CA ARG A 453 -18.82 -13.09 37.47
C ARG A 453 -17.83 -12.70 38.57
N GLN A 454 -16.95 -11.73 38.32
CA GLN A 454 -16.02 -11.21 39.32
C GLN A 454 -16.77 -10.55 40.48
N ARG A 455 -17.78 -9.71 40.23
CA ARG A 455 -18.61 -9.11 41.30
C ARG A 455 -19.39 -10.15 42.10
N GLU A 456 -19.86 -11.22 41.46
CA GLU A 456 -20.51 -12.35 42.15
C GLU A 456 -19.52 -13.12 43.04
N LEU A 457 -18.29 -13.34 42.57
CA LEU A 457 -17.22 -13.96 43.35
C LEU A 457 -16.73 -13.05 44.50
N GLU A 458 -16.64 -11.73 44.29
CA GLU A 458 -16.34 -10.75 45.34
C GLU A 458 -17.45 -10.73 46.40
N ALA A 459 -18.73 -10.78 45.99
CA ALA A 459 -19.86 -10.89 46.91
C ALA A 459 -19.81 -12.20 47.72
N GLN A 460 -19.55 -13.34 47.08
CA GLN A 460 -19.36 -14.62 47.76
C GLN A 460 -18.14 -14.62 48.71
N LEU A 461 -17.03 -13.97 48.31
CA LEU A 461 -15.85 -13.82 49.15
C LEU A 461 -16.16 -12.94 50.38
N SER A 462 -16.88 -11.83 50.21
CA SER A 462 -17.31 -10.96 51.31
C SER A 462 -18.28 -11.66 52.27
N GLY A 463 -19.20 -12.48 51.75
CA GLY A 463 -20.08 -13.34 52.57
C GLY A 463 -19.32 -14.42 53.34
N SER A 464 -18.28 -15.02 52.73
CA SER A 464 -17.37 -15.95 53.39
C SER A 464 -16.51 -15.27 54.46
N GLN A 465 -16.07 -14.03 54.20
CA GLN A 465 -15.38 -13.18 55.18
C GLN A 465 -16.30 -12.79 56.34
N GLN A 466 -17.57 -12.43 56.10
CA GLN A 466 -18.56 -12.24 57.16
C GLN A 466 -18.79 -13.53 57.96
N ALA A 467 -19.03 -14.66 57.30
CA ALA A 467 -19.25 -15.94 57.97
C ALA A 467 -18.00 -16.45 58.74
N THR A 468 -16.79 -16.01 58.37
CA THR A 468 -15.57 -16.29 59.15
C THR A 468 -15.33 -15.27 60.27
N LEU A 469 -15.74 -14.00 60.12
CA LEU A 469 -15.80 -13.03 61.22
C LEU A 469 -16.85 -13.41 62.27
N GLU A 470 -18.02 -13.89 61.87
CA GLU A 470 -19.05 -14.44 62.77
C GLU A 470 -18.52 -15.67 63.50
N LYS A 471 -17.85 -16.60 62.80
CA LYS A 471 -17.20 -17.75 63.44
C LYS A 471 -16.06 -17.33 64.36
N LEU A 472 -15.27 -16.31 64.02
CA LEU A 472 -14.25 -15.76 64.89
C LEU A 472 -14.86 -15.13 66.14
N HIS A 473 -15.99 -14.42 66.02
CA HIS A 473 -16.69 -13.85 67.18
C HIS A 473 -17.38 -14.93 68.02
N ILE A 474 -17.88 -16.02 67.42
CA ILE A 474 -18.36 -17.20 68.16
C ILE A 474 -17.19 -17.91 68.85
N ILE A 475 -16.02 -18.02 68.21
CA ILE A 475 -14.80 -18.55 68.82
C ILE A 475 -14.33 -17.63 69.95
N GLU A 476 -14.40 -16.30 69.81
CA GLU A 476 -14.07 -15.30 70.83
C GLU A 476 -15.05 -15.36 72.02
N GLN A 477 -16.36 -15.58 71.78
CA GLN A 477 -17.35 -15.84 72.83
C GLN A 477 -17.14 -17.20 73.51
N LEU A 478 -16.73 -18.23 72.76
CA LEU A 478 -16.40 -19.54 73.32
C LEU A 478 -15.05 -19.50 74.07
N GLN A 479 -14.09 -18.70 73.62
CA GLN A 479 -12.85 -18.41 74.32
C GLN A 479 -13.15 -17.62 75.58
N GLY A 480 -13.91 -16.54 75.55
CA GLY A 480 -14.34 -15.83 76.76
C GLY A 480 -15.07 -16.74 77.76
N ARG A 481 -15.86 -17.72 77.30
CA ARG A 481 -16.49 -18.73 78.17
C ARG A 481 -15.55 -19.85 78.61
N VAL A 482 -14.50 -20.16 77.84
CA VAL A 482 -13.41 -21.04 78.27
C VAL A 482 -12.53 -20.31 79.27
N ASP A 483 -12.24 -19.03 79.09
CA ASP A 483 -11.52 -18.15 80.01
C ASP A 483 -12.33 -17.94 81.30
N GLU A 484 -13.66 -17.80 81.25
CA GLU A 484 -14.52 -17.82 82.45
C GLU A 484 -14.41 -19.16 83.22
N LEU A 485 -14.36 -20.28 82.50
CA LEU A 485 -14.21 -21.62 83.10
C LEU A 485 -12.78 -21.91 83.56
N GLU A 486 -11.77 -21.44 82.84
CA GLU A 486 -10.36 -21.55 83.16
C GLU A 486 -9.98 -20.58 84.28
N GLN A 487 -10.64 -19.44 84.43
CA GLN A 487 -10.48 -18.53 85.56
C GLN A 487 -11.22 -19.05 86.80
N ALA A 488 -12.41 -19.64 86.65
CA ALA A 488 -13.05 -20.40 87.73
C ALA A 488 -12.24 -21.64 88.15
N ASN A 489 -11.48 -22.25 87.23
CA ASN A 489 -10.56 -23.34 87.50
C ASN A 489 -9.17 -22.85 87.99
N ALA A 490 -8.74 -21.63 87.63
CA ALA A 490 -7.51 -21.02 88.09
C ALA A 490 -7.65 -20.46 89.52
N ASP A 491 -8.81 -19.93 89.90
CA ASP A 491 -9.13 -19.66 91.31
C ASP A 491 -9.14 -20.97 92.15
N ALA A 492 -9.27 -22.14 91.51
CA ALA A 492 -9.11 -23.46 92.11
C ALA A 492 -7.71 -24.09 91.92
N GLN A 493 -6.79 -23.46 91.17
CA GLN A 493 -5.43 -23.94 90.90
C GLN A 493 -4.34 -22.92 91.29
N SER A 494 -4.69 -21.71 91.75
CA SER A 494 -3.77 -20.63 92.12
C SER A 494 -2.82 -20.96 93.28
N ASP A 495 -3.10 -22.02 94.05
CA ASP A 495 -2.19 -22.57 95.07
C ASP A 495 -1.05 -23.43 94.48
N VAL A 496 -1.08 -23.76 93.17
CA VAL A 496 -0.20 -24.77 92.56
C VAL A 496 0.57 -24.20 91.36
N LEU A 497 1.84 -23.89 91.62
CA LEU A 497 2.94 -23.66 90.66
C LEU A 497 2.94 -22.34 89.87
N SER A 498 3.59 -21.33 90.46
CA SER A 498 4.38 -20.38 89.67
C SER A 498 5.49 -21.12 88.90
N THR A 499 5.75 -20.78 87.63
CA THR A 499 7.14 -20.63 87.11
C THR A 499 7.21 -19.99 85.72
N SER A 500 8.08 -18.98 85.61
CA SER A 500 8.71 -18.44 84.39
C SER A 500 7.85 -17.72 83.33
N THR A 501 8.14 -16.43 83.12
CA THR A 501 7.66 -15.65 81.97
C THR A 501 8.79 -14.75 81.43
N ILE A 502 9.59 -15.27 80.51
CA ILE A 502 10.61 -14.55 79.72
C ILE A 502 10.51 -15.11 78.30
N SER A 503 10.03 -14.44 77.23
CA SER A 503 9.93 -13.02 76.85
C SER A 503 11.11 -12.45 76.04
N ARG A 504 11.27 -13.01 74.82
CA ARG A 504 11.59 -12.38 73.51
C ARG A 504 12.81 -11.44 73.33
N ALA A 505 13.48 -10.98 74.39
CA ALA A 505 14.63 -10.07 74.30
C ALA A 505 15.96 -10.80 74.02
N GLU A 506 16.13 -12.02 74.53
CA GLU A 506 17.37 -12.79 74.35
C GLU A 506 17.56 -13.27 72.90
N GLU A 507 16.45 -13.54 72.18
CA GLU A 507 16.47 -14.06 70.81
C GLU A 507 17.06 -13.06 69.80
N LEU A 508 16.83 -11.76 70.00
CA LEU A 508 17.44 -10.68 69.21
C LEU A 508 18.91 -10.39 69.56
N SER A 509 19.37 -10.82 70.74
CA SER A 509 20.80 -10.78 71.09
C SER A 509 21.55 -11.94 70.43
N ARG A 510 20.95 -13.14 70.47
CA ARG A 510 21.54 -14.39 69.98
C ARG A 510 21.81 -14.40 68.47
N LEU A 511 21.01 -13.68 67.68
CA LEU A 511 21.25 -13.50 66.24
C LEU A 511 22.49 -12.62 65.95
N ARG A 512 22.78 -11.62 66.79
CA ARG A 512 23.90 -10.69 66.56
C ARG A 512 25.27 -11.34 66.81
N GLU A 513 25.37 -12.19 67.82
CA GLU A 513 26.59 -12.96 68.12
C GLU A 513 26.95 -13.97 67.02
N VAL A 514 25.97 -14.40 66.22
CA VAL A 514 26.18 -15.35 65.11
C VAL A 514 26.86 -14.66 63.92
N ASP A 515 26.43 -13.46 63.55
CA ASP A 515 26.96 -12.72 62.39
C ASP A 515 28.41 -12.25 62.60
N GLU A 516 28.73 -11.66 63.76
CA GLU A 516 30.12 -11.30 64.11
C GLU A 516 31.06 -12.51 64.07
N GLY A 517 30.52 -13.70 64.40
CA GLY A 517 31.21 -14.97 64.36
C GLY A 517 31.60 -15.47 62.96
N TYR A 518 31.14 -14.86 61.86
CA TYR A 518 31.56 -15.22 60.50
C TYR A 518 32.64 -14.29 59.92
N GLU A 519 32.58 -12.98 60.17
CA GLU A 519 33.60 -12.03 59.70
C GLU A 519 34.99 -12.33 60.30
N GLU A 520 35.05 -12.65 61.60
CA GLU A 520 36.29 -13.07 62.26
C GLU A 520 36.91 -14.30 61.59
N LYS A 521 36.10 -15.31 61.27
CA LYS A 521 36.57 -16.56 60.65
C LYS A 521 37.11 -16.29 59.24
N TYR A 522 36.42 -15.47 58.45
CA TYR A 522 36.84 -15.11 57.10
C TYR A 522 38.18 -14.35 57.09
N ASN A 523 38.36 -13.38 57.99
CA ASN A 523 39.61 -12.64 58.14
C ASN A 523 40.77 -13.51 58.68
N LYS A 524 40.49 -14.43 59.61
CA LYS A 524 41.47 -15.41 60.10
C LYS A 524 41.89 -16.38 58.99
N LEU A 525 40.96 -16.82 58.13
CA LEU A 525 41.28 -17.65 56.95
C LEU A 525 42.15 -16.89 55.93
N ARG A 526 41.83 -15.64 55.62
CA ARG A 526 42.61 -14.78 54.71
C ARG A 526 44.05 -14.57 55.20
N ALA A 527 44.24 -14.39 56.51
CA ALA A 527 45.57 -14.31 57.13
C ALA A 527 46.34 -15.65 57.10
N LEU A 528 45.65 -16.78 57.21
CA LEU A 528 46.25 -18.12 57.13
C LEU A 528 46.67 -18.47 55.69
N ALA A 529 45.83 -18.15 54.71
CA ALA A 529 46.15 -18.28 53.28
C ALA A 529 47.37 -17.44 52.88
N ALA A 530 47.50 -16.21 53.38
CA ALA A 530 48.69 -15.38 53.14
C ALA A 530 49.97 -16.00 53.72
N LYS A 531 49.91 -16.57 54.93
CA LYS A 531 51.05 -17.26 55.57
C LYS A 531 51.42 -18.57 54.85
N LEU A 532 50.43 -19.33 54.37
CA LEU A 532 50.63 -20.53 53.56
C LEU A 532 51.24 -20.19 52.19
N LYS A 533 50.77 -19.14 51.51
CA LYS A 533 51.34 -18.69 50.23
C LYS A 533 52.83 -18.31 50.37
N LYS A 534 53.21 -17.65 51.46
CA LYS A 534 54.62 -17.35 51.76
C LYS A 534 55.45 -18.62 52.01
N LYS A 535 54.97 -19.53 52.87
CA LYS A 535 55.65 -20.82 53.12
C LYS A 535 55.77 -21.67 51.85
N LEU A 536 54.77 -21.66 50.97
CA LEU A 536 54.80 -22.40 49.71
C LEU A 536 55.84 -21.82 48.74
N GLN A 537 56.03 -20.49 48.70
CA GLN A 537 57.14 -19.89 47.95
C GLN A 537 58.51 -20.27 48.55
N GLU A 538 58.66 -20.22 49.88
CA GLU A 538 59.90 -20.62 50.57
C GLU A 538 60.25 -22.09 50.31
N GLN A 539 59.27 -23.00 50.34
CA GLN A 539 59.47 -24.42 50.04
C GLN A 539 59.69 -24.70 48.54
N THR A 540 59.06 -23.93 47.64
CA THR A 540 59.32 -24.03 46.18
C THR A 540 60.72 -23.53 45.82
N GLN A 541 61.26 -22.57 46.57
CA GLN A 541 62.65 -22.12 46.45
C GLN A 541 63.61 -23.25 46.86
N GLN A 542 63.39 -23.87 48.03
CA GLN A 542 64.22 -24.96 48.55
C GLN A 542 64.19 -26.24 47.68
N LEU A 543 63.04 -26.58 47.09
CA LEU A 543 62.95 -27.71 46.16
C LEU A 543 63.81 -27.49 44.90
N LYS A 544 63.84 -26.26 44.35
CA LYS A 544 64.70 -25.95 43.19
C LYS A 544 66.20 -26.00 43.51
N GLU A 545 66.59 -25.76 44.75
CA GLU A 545 67.96 -25.91 45.22
C GLU A 545 68.32 -27.39 45.45
N MET A 546 67.36 -28.23 45.87
CA MET A 546 67.55 -29.68 45.97
C MET A 546 67.64 -30.39 44.61
N ASP A 547 66.75 -30.07 43.66
CA ASP A 547 66.67 -30.75 42.36
C ASP A 547 67.97 -30.64 41.52
N GLN A 548 68.76 -29.58 41.72
CA GLN A 548 70.06 -29.40 41.06
C GLN A 548 71.20 -30.23 41.69
N SER A 549 70.95 -30.95 42.78
CA SER A 549 71.95 -31.77 43.50
C SER A 549 71.68 -33.29 43.51
N GLY A 550 70.49 -33.73 43.08
CA GLY A 550 70.03 -35.12 43.26
C GLY A 550 70.65 -36.18 42.33
N ALA A 551 71.46 -35.80 41.35
CA ALA A 551 71.81 -36.66 40.20
C ALA A 551 72.87 -37.76 40.44
N VAL A 552 73.36 -37.97 41.67
CA VAL A 552 74.56 -38.79 41.94
C VAL A 552 74.32 -40.06 42.79
N ASN A 553 73.27 -40.11 43.61
CA ASN A 553 73.18 -41.10 44.72
C ASN A 553 72.25 -42.31 44.49
N GLN A 554 72.05 -42.77 43.25
CA GLN A 554 71.30 -44.02 42.99
C GLN A 554 72.13 -45.32 43.18
N GLU A 555 73.46 -45.26 43.14
CA GLU A 555 74.31 -46.46 43.32
C GLU A 555 74.54 -46.81 44.80
N ALA A 556 74.63 -45.81 45.68
CA ALA A 556 74.88 -45.98 47.11
C ALA A 556 73.81 -46.85 47.81
N LEU A 557 72.54 -46.73 47.39
CA LEU A 557 71.42 -47.43 48.03
C LEU A 557 71.45 -48.95 47.80
N LYS A 558 71.85 -49.40 46.61
CA LYS A 558 71.95 -50.83 46.29
C LYS A 558 73.07 -51.52 47.06
N LEU A 559 74.19 -50.82 47.26
CA LEU A 559 75.36 -51.36 47.94
C LEU A 559 75.11 -51.52 49.45
N ALA A 560 74.41 -50.55 50.07
CA ALA A 560 73.93 -50.66 51.45
C ALA A 560 72.92 -51.80 51.66
N GLN A 561 71.99 -52.01 50.71
CA GLN A 561 70.99 -53.07 50.80
C GLN A 561 71.59 -54.48 50.68
N ALA A 562 72.65 -54.65 49.88
CA ALA A 562 73.39 -55.91 49.80
C ALA A 562 74.15 -56.23 51.10
N GLN A 563 74.83 -55.24 51.69
CA GLN A 563 75.58 -55.40 52.94
C GLN A 563 74.68 -55.84 54.10
N LEU A 564 73.51 -55.17 54.27
CA LEU A 564 72.57 -55.49 55.34
C LEU A 564 72.00 -56.93 55.22
N GLN A 565 71.84 -57.43 53.99
CA GLN A 565 71.41 -58.81 53.71
C GLN A 565 72.50 -59.85 54.07
N GLN A 566 73.78 -59.47 53.97
CA GLN A 566 74.92 -60.32 54.33
C GLN A 566 75.10 -60.40 55.85
N ASP A 567 75.07 -59.26 56.54
CA ASP A 567 75.25 -59.18 57.99
C ASP A 567 74.13 -59.90 58.76
N LEU A 568 72.89 -59.81 58.27
CA LEU A 568 71.72 -60.50 58.85
C LEU A 568 71.81 -62.04 58.73
N ASN A 569 72.52 -62.54 57.72
CA ASN A 569 72.80 -63.99 57.59
C ASN A 569 74.01 -64.43 58.42
N ALA A 570 75.02 -63.58 58.59
CA ALA A 570 76.14 -63.83 59.51
C ALA A 570 75.65 -63.97 60.98
N ALA A 571 74.82 -63.02 61.45
CA ALA A 571 74.26 -63.04 62.79
C ALA A 571 73.40 -64.28 63.11
N ARG A 572 72.75 -64.86 62.08
CA ARG A 572 72.00 -66.12 62.19
C ARG A 572 72.91 -67.35 62.30
N ALA A 573 74.01 -67.38 61.54
CA ALA A 573 75.01 -68.44 61.62
C ALA A 573 75.78 -68.45 62.95
N GLU A 574 75.98 -67.28 63.57
CA GLU A 574 76.59 -67.13 64.89
C GLU A 574 75.65 -67.58 66.01
N ASN A 575 74.36 -67.18 65.96
CA ASN A 575 73.35 -67.62 66.93
C ASN A 575 73.14 -69.14 66.98
N GLN A 576 73.35 -69.86 65.88
CA GLN A 576 73.32 -71.34 65.89
C GLN A 576 74.59 -71.97 66.50
N LYS A 577 75.74 -71.28 66.49
CA LYS A 577 76.99 -71.79 67.09
C LYS A 577 77.06 -71.59 68.61
N LEU A 578 76.36 -70.61 69.17
CA LEU A 578 76.38 -70.32 70.61
C LEU A 578 75.47 -71.25 71.45
N LYS A 579 74.64 -72.10 70.83
CA LYS A 579 73.77 -73.06 71.53
C LYS A 579 74.42 -74.41 71.88
N SER A 580 75.72 -74.60 71.62
CA SER A 580 76.35 -75.93 71.68
C SER A 580 77.75 -76.00 72.31
N LYS A 581 78.08 -75.12 73.27
CA LYS A 581 79.24 -75.34 74.16
C LYS A 581 78.91 -75.23 75.64
N GLU A 582 79.48 -76.16 76.39
CA GLU A 582 79.07 -76.54 77.75
C GLU A 582 79.80 -75.78 78.87
N LYS A 583 79.02 -75.51 79.93
CA LYS A 583 79.31 -75.78 81.36
C LYS A 583 80.53 -75.18 82.08
N THR A 584 80.30 -75.05 83.39
CA THR A 584 81.25 -75.05 84.52
C THR A 584 82.07 -73.80 84.84
N LYS A 585 81.66 -73.18 85.97
CA LYS A 585 82.45 -72.36 86.91
C LYS A 585 82.89 -70.96 86.45
N HIS A 586 82.04 -69.95 86.70
CA HIS A 586 82.36 -68.75 87.51
C HIS A 586 81.09 -67.87 87.68
N SER A 587 80.25 -68.18 88.68
CA SER A 587 78.90 -67.61 88.88
C SER A 587 78.86 -66.18 89.46
N SER A 588 79.81 -65.33 89.08
CA SER A 588 79.88 -63.91 89.49
C SER A 588 80.04 -62.94 88.33
N VAL A 589 80.51 -63.41 87.17
CA VAL A 589 80.59 -62.60 85.94
C VAL A 589 79.31 -62.76 85.13
N LEU A 590 78.81 -64.01 85.05
CA LEU A 590 77.61 -64.38 84.31
C LEU A 590 76.34 -63.60 84.72
N ASN A 591 76.20 -63.18 85.98
CA ASN A 591 75.08 -62.35 86.40
C ASN A 591 75.17 -60.91 85.85
N LEU A 592 76.37 -60.34 85.75
CA LEU A 592 76.57 -59.02 85.15
C LEU A 592 76.46 -59.08 83.62
N GLU A 593 76.87 -60.18 82.99
CA GLU A 593 76.68 -60.42 81.56
C GLU A 593 75.20 -60.65 81.21
N ILE A 594 74.44 -61.37 82.05
CA ILE A 594 72.99 -61.48 81.92
C ILE A 594 72.32 -60.13 82.16
N GLU A 595 72.64 -59.40 83.24
CA GLU A 595 72.01 -58.09 83.51
C GLU A 595 72.35 -57.05 82.42
N ALA A 596 73.55 -57.11 81.82
CA ALA A 596 73.92 -56.29 80.67
C ALA A 596 73.21 -56.74 79.38
N ALA A 597 73.03 -58.04 79.15
CA ALA A 597 72.27 -58.55 78.01
C ALA A 597 70.77 -58.26 78.14
N GLU A 598 70.20 -58.35 79.34
CA GLU A 598 68.81 -58.01 79.65
C GLU A 598 68.58 -56.50 79.56
N LYS A 599 69.51 -55.66 80.04
CA LYS A 599 69.47 -54.21 79.79
C LYS A 599 69.60 -53.89 78.30
N SER A 600 70.49 -54.56 77.56
CA SER A 600 70.60 -54.39 76.11
C SER A 600 69.33 -54.86 75.37
N LEU A 601 68.66 -55.91 75.84
CA LEU A 601 67.40 -56.41 75.28
C LEU A 601 66.23 -55.49 75.62
N ALA A 602 66.20 -54.92 76.83
CA ALA A 602 65.26 -53.88 77.24
C ALA A 602 65.47 -52.60 76.40
N ASP A 603 66.71 -52.18 76.19
CA ASP A 603 67.06 -51.05 75.32
C ASP A 603 66.68 -51.29 73.86
N VAL A 604 66.93 -52.49 73.33
CA VAL A 604 66.57 -52.85 71.94
C VAL A 604 65.06 -52.99 71.78
N SER A 605 64.35 -53.57 72.75
CA SER A 605 62.89 -53.66 72.72
C SER A 605 62.22 -52.30 72.94
N ALA A 606 62.75 -51.42 73.78
CA ALA A 606 62.31 -50.03 73.93
C ALA A 606 62.58 -49.20 72.66
N LYS A 607 63.74 -49.40 72.00
CA LYS A 607 64.01 -48.80 70.67
C LYS A 607 63.08 -49.38 69.60
N LEU A 608 62.72 -50.67 69.67
CA LEU A 608 61.79 -51.31 68.74
C LEU A 608 60.36 -50.83 68.94
N THR A 609 59.88 -50.66 70.17
CA THR A 609 58.54 -50.10 70.44
C THR A 609 58.49 -48.62 70.07
N ALA A 610 59.51 -47.83 70.42
CA ALA A 610 59.63 -46.43 70.01
C ALA A 610 59.64 -46.29 68.47
N LYS A 611 60.43 -47.10 67.75
CA LYS A 611 60.42 -47.11 66.28
C LYS A 611 59.12 -47.66 65.69
N SER A 612 58.40 -48.53 66.41
CA SER A 612 57.06 -48.95 66.00
C SER A 612 56.03 -47.82 66.15
N SER A 613 56.07 -47.03 67.23
CA SER A 613 55.18 -45.87 67.40
C SER A 613 55.55 -44.70 66.47
N GLU A 614 56.83 -44.51 66.16
CA GLU A 614 57.26 -43.60 65.08
C GLU A 614 56.72 -44.07 63.72
N LEU A 615 56.81 -45.37 63.39
CA LEU A 615 56.25 -45.90 62.15
C LEU A 615 54.72 -45.77 62.09
N GLU A 616 54.02 -45.95 63.21
CA GLU A 616 52.56 -45.81 63.25
C GLU A 616 52.11 -44.35 63.12
N THR A 617 52.75 -43.41 63.82
CA THR A 617 52.48 -41.97 63.62
C THR A 617 52.84 -41.49 62.22
N VAL A 618 53.87 -42.06 61.58
CA VAL A 618 54.15 -41.84 60.15
C VAL A 618 53.06 -42.42 59.25
N ARG A 619 52.54 -43.63 59.53
CA ARG A 619 51.39 -44.23 58.80
C ARG A 619 50.11 -43.43 58.94
N GLU A 620 49.78 -42.97 60.15
CA GLU A 620 48.65 -42.07 60.40
C GLU A 620 48.82 -40.76 59.63
N SER A 621 50.03 -40.18 59.62
CA SER A 621 50.33 -38.99 58.82
C SER A 621 50.16 -39.25 57.32
N LEU A 622 50.61 -40.41 56.81
CA LEU A 622 50.48 -40.80 55.41
C LEU A 622 49.00 -40.97 55.02
N SER A 623 48.23 -41.70 55.82
CA SER A 623 46.78 -41.86 55.65
C SER A 623 46.05 -40.51 55.69
N SER A 624 46.43 -39.60 56.58
CA SER A 624 45.86 -38.23 56.59
C SER A 624 46.17 -37.48 55.29
N LYS A 625 47.36 -37.66 54.72
CA LYS A 625 47.77 -37.04 53.45
C LYS A 625 47.04 -37.67 52.26
N GLU A 626 46.92 -38.99 52.20
CA GLU A 626 46.15 -39.70 51.19
C GLU A 626 44.69 -39.27 51.19
N ASN A 627 44.07 -39.12 52.37
CA ASN A 627 42.73 -38.57 52.50
C ASN A 627 42.63 -37.13 51.98
N THR A 628 43.58 -36.23 52.28
CA THR A 628 43.59 -34.89 51.69
C THR A 628 43.84 -34.88 50.17
N ILE A 629 44.61 -35.84 49.63
CA ILE A 629 44.82 -36.00 48.19
C ILE A 629 43.53 -36.48 47.52
N VAL A 630 42.76 -37.37 48.14
CA VAL A 630 41.44 -37.81 47.66
C VAL A 630 40.43 -36.65 47.69
N GLN A 631 40.45 -35.82 48.74
CA GLN A 631 39.61 -34.61 48.81
C GLN A 631 39.96 -33.61 47.70
N LEU A 632 41.24 -33.26 47.54
CA LEU A 632 41.69 -32.35 46.47
C LEU A 632 41.39 -32.90 45.06
N ARG A 633 41.46 -34.22 44.85
CA ARG A 633 41.05 -34.84 43.57
C ARG A 633 39.55 -34.71 43.30
N LYS A 634 38.71 -34.79 44.33
CA LYS A 634 37.26 -34.54 44.19
C LYS A 634 36.97 -33.07 43.91
N GLU A 635 37.67 -32.16 44.59
CA GLU A 635 37.55 -30.71 44.38
C GLU A 635 37.98 -30.31 42.95
N ILE A 636 39.09 -30.87 42.45
CA ILE A 636 39.52 -30.71 41.05
C ILE A 636 38.46 -31.23 40.08
N ALA A 637 37.90 -32.42 40.31
CA ALA A 637 36.87 -32.99 39.43
C ALA A 637 35.60 -32.11 39.36
N ILE A 638 35.14 -31.56 40.49
CA ILE A 638 34.01 -30.62 40.55
C ILE A 638 34.33 -29.31 39.82
N LEU A 639 35.56 -28.80 39.93
CA LEU A 639 36.01 -27.61 39.21
C LEU A 639 36.17 -27.85 37.69
N GLU A 640 36.57 -29.05 37.28
CA GLU A 640 36.62 -29.46 35.87
C GLU A 640 35.21 -29.62 35.28
N GLU A 641 34.26 -30.21 36.03
CA GLU A 641 32.86 -30.31 35.66
C GLU A 641 32.20 -28.92 35.53
N ALA A 642 32.40 -28.03 36.52
CA ALA A 642 31.90 -26.66 36.48
C ALA A 642 32.47 -25.86 35.29
N LYS A 643 33.78 -25.97 35.04
CA LYS A 643 34.46 -25.35 33.88
C LYS A 643 33.89 -25.87 32.55
N ASN A 644 33.63 -27.17 32.45
CA ASN A 644 33.06 -27.78 31.24
C ASN A 644 31.60 -27.33 31.03
N GLY A 645 30.83 -27.16 32.11
CA GLY A 645 29.50 -26.56 32.09
C GLY A 645 29.52 -25.09 31.62
N GLU A 646 30.43 -24.28 32.15
CA GLU A 646 30.62 -22.88 31.72
C GLU A 646 31.05 -22.78 30.24
N ALA A 647 31.92 -23.69 29.78
CA ALA A 647 32.31 -23.78 28.38
C ALA A 647 31.14 -24.18 27.46
N ALA A 648 30.31 -25.15 27.88
CA ALA A 648 29.11 -25.55 27.14
C ALA A 648 28.06 -24.43 27.08
N HIS A 649 27.83 -23.72 28.19
CA HIS A 649 26.95 -22.55 28.24
C HIS A 649 27.48 -21.40 27.36
N SER A 650 28.80 -21.16 27.36
CA SER A 650 29.45 -20.19 26.47
C SER A 650 29.29 -20.56 24.99
N GLN A 651 29.33 -21.85 24.65
CA GLN A 651 29.05 -22.34 23.31
C GLN A 651 27.56 -22.15 22.94
N GLN A 652 26.62 -22.48 23.83
CA GLN A 652 25.19 -22.28 23.60
C GLN A 652 24.84 -20.79 23.40
N LEU A 653 25.40 -19.88 24.20
CA LEU A 653 25.27 -18.44 24.01
C LEU A 653 25.84 -17.99 22.65
N LYS A 654 26.98 -18.54 22.23
CA LYS A 654 27.53 -18.26 20.90
C LYS A 654 26.61 -18.75 19.79
N GLU A 655 26.11 -19.99 19.88
CA GLU A 655 25.15 -20.55 18.91
C GLU A 655 23.82 -19.79 18.90
N GLN A 656 23.42 -19.15 20.00
CA GLN A 656 22.27 -18.24 20.04
C GLN A 656 22.58 -16.90 19.36
N ILE A 657 23.75 -16.31 19.62
CA ILE A 657 24.22 -15.08 18.94
C ILE A 657 24.37 -15.31 17.43
N ASP A 658 24.95 -16.43 17.00
CA ASP A 658 25.13 -16.77 15.59
C ASP A 658 23.77 -16.99 14.90
N ARG A 659 22.79 -17.63 15.57
CA ARG A 659 21.40 -17.73 15.09
C ARG A 659 20.72 -16.37 14.98
N MET A 660 20.85 -15.49 15.97
CA MET A 660 20.31 -14.13 15.91
C MET A 660 20.97 -13.30 14.80
N GLN A 661 22.28 -13.46 14.55
CA GLN A 661 22.95 -12.80 13.44
C GLN A 661 22.44 -13.27 12.06
N VAL A 662 22.10 -14.55 11.91
CA VAL A 662 21.46 -15.06 10.68
C VAL A 662 20.05 -14.46 10.53
N GLN A 663 19.21 -14.54 11.56
CA GLN A 663 17.86 -13.95 11.54
C GLN A 663 17.88 -12.44 11.24
N VAL A 664 18.84 -11.68 11.78
CA VAL A 664 19.01 -10.25 11.46
C VAL A 664 19.43 -10.04 10.00
N LYS A 665 20.31 -10.87 9.44
CA LYS A 665 20.69 -10.78 8.02
C LYS A 665 19.50 -11.10 7.10
N ASP A 666 18.73 -12.13 7.42
CA ASP A 666 17.56 -12.54 6.64
C ASP A 666 16.44 -11.49 6.73
N ALA A 667 16.21 -10.90 7.90
CA ALA A 667 15.28 -9.78 8.09
C ALA A 667 15.74 -8.51 7.33
N VAL A 668 17.05 -8.21 7.31
CA VAL A 668 17.60 -7.10 6.52
C VAL A 668 17.48 -7.37 5.02
N HIS A 669 17.70 -8.60 4.56
CA HIS A 669 17.52 -8.97 3.15
C HIS A 669 16.05 -8.90 2.72
N SER A 670 15.13 -9.42 3.53
CA SER A 670 13.69 -9.31 3.34
C SER A 670 13.23 -7.85 3.30
N LYS A 671 13.70 -7.01 4.24
CA LYS A 671 13.44 -5.55 4.22
C LYS A 671 13.98 -4.88 2.97
N GLN A 672 15.17 -5.26 2.50
CA GLN A 672 15.76 -4.72 1.27
C GLN A 672 14.95 -5.14 0.03
N GLN A 673 14.45 -6.37 0.00
CA GLN A 673 13.59 -6.87 -1.08
C GLN A 673 12.23 -6.15 -1.11
N ALA A 674 11.63 -5.93 0.07
CA ALA A 674 10.41 -5.13 0.20
C ALA A 674 10.62 -3.66 -0.22
N LEU A 675 11.78 -3.06 0.12
CA LEU A 675 12.15 -1.72 -0.36
C LEU A 675 12.29 -1.65 -1.89
N THR A 676 12.86 -2.66 -2.54
CA THR A 676 12.89 -2.70 -4.01
C THR A 676 11.50 -2.86 -4.61
N GLN A 677 10.65 -3.71 -4.04
CA GLN A 677 9.26 -3.88 -4.51
C GLN A 677 8.43 -2.60 -4.33
N ASN A 678 8.56 -1.89 -3.22
CA ASN A 678 7.93 -0.59 -3.03
C ASN A 678 8.41 0.43 -4.07
N LYS A 679 9.71 0.50 -4.35
CA LYS A 679 10.25 1.41 -5.38
C LYS A 679 9.74 1.08 -6.79
N ASP A 680 9.53 -0.20 -7.10
CA ASP A 680 8.97 -0.61 -8.40
C ASP A 680 7.46 -0.32 -8.49
N LEU A 681 6.72 -0.45 -7.37
CA LEU A 681 5.32 -0.02 -7.26
C LEU A 681 5.17 1.50 -7.34
N GLU A 682 6.05 2.29 -6.71
CA GLU A 682 6.10 3.75 -6.82
C GLU A 682 6.28 4.19 -8.28
N GLN A 683 7.22 3.60 -9.01
CA GLN A 683 7.41 3.83 -10.46
C GLN A 683 6.19 3.39 -11.29
N GLY A 684 5.45 2.35 -10.86
CA GLY A 684 4.20 1.93 -11.49
C GLY A 684 3.08 2.97 -11.30
N VAL A 685 2.92 3.47 -10.07
CA VAL A 685 1.95 4.53 -9.74
C VAL A 685 2.29 5.85 -10.45
N GLU A 686 3.57 6.20 -10.57
CA GLU A 686 4.01 7.43 -11.25
C GLU A 686 3.74 7.37 -12.76
N LYS A 687 3.92 6.21 -13.41
CA LYS A 687 3.50 5.98 -14.80
C LYS A 687 1.97 6.04 -14.96
N ALA A 688 1.23 5.36 -14.10
CA ALA A 688 -0.24 5.38 -14.14
C ALA A 688 -0.81 6.80 -13.94
N LYS A 689 -0.16 7.63 -13.12
CA LYS A 689 -0.47 9.07 -13.00
C LYS A 689 -0.22 9.83 -14.30
N ALA A 690 0.95 9.66 -14.92
CA ALA A 690 1.27 10.32 -16.19
C ALA A 690 0.30 9.92 -17.32
N GLU A 691 -0.09 8.64 -17.40
CA GLU A 691 -1.09 8.15 -18.34
C GLU A 691 -2.49 8.73 -18.05
N ALA A 692 -2.89 8.83 -16.78
CA ALA A 692 -4.15 9.46 -16.39
C ALA A 692 -4.18 10.99 -16.65
N GLU A 693 -3.04 11.67 -16.52
CA GLU A 693 -2.89 13.09 -16.88
C GLU A 693 -2.95 13.28 -18.40
N GLN A 694 -2.34 12.40 -19.19
CA GLN A 694 -2.46 12.41 -20.65
C GLN A 694 -3.91 12.20 -21.11
N LEU A 695 -4.62 11.23 -20.51
CA LEU A 695 -6.04 10.99 -20.79
C LEU A 695 -6.93 12.18 -20.38
N ARG A 696 -6.63 12.84 -19.25
CA ARG A 696 -7.29 14.10 -18.86
C ARG A 696 -7.05 15.22 -19.88
N LEU A 697 -5.84 15.34 -20.43
CA LEU A 697 -5.53 16.33 -21.46
C LEU A 697 -6.36 16.09 -22.72
N GLN A 698 -6.43 14.83 -23.20
CA GLN A 698 -7.22 14.44 -24.38
C GLN A 698 -8.73 14.63 -24.16
N LEU A 699 -9.24 14.39 -22.94
CA LEU A 699 -10.62 14.71 -22.57
C LEU A 699 -10.89 16.22 -22.55
N ALA A 700 -9.94 17.04 -22.07
CA ALA A 700 -10.06 18.50 -22.09
C ALA A 700 -10.03 19.06 -23.53
N GLU A 701 -9.11 18.59 -24.37
CA GLU A 701 -9.00 18.98 -25.79
C GLU A 701 -10.26 18.60 -26.58
N SER A 702 -10.78 17.39 -26.40
CA SER A 702 -12.02 16.94 -27.07
C SER A 702 -13.25 17.71 -26.56
N ALA A 703 -13.37 17.95 -25.25
CA ALA A 703 -14.43 18.80 -24.69
C ALA A 703 -14.37 20.23 -25.27
N GLN A 704 -13.19 20.84 -25.34
CA GLN A 704 -12.99 22.17 -25.94
C GLN A 704 -13.36 22.19 -27.44
N GLN A 705 -13.09 21.11 -28.18
CA GLN A 705 -13.52 20.98 -29.57
C GLN A 705 -15.05 20.87 -29.69
N TYR A 706 -15.72 20.13 -28.81
CA TYR A 706 -17.19 20.08 -28.78
C TYR A 706 -17.80 21.44 -28.42
N GLU A 707 -17.26 22.13 -27.42
CA GLU A 707 -17.71 23.48 -27.04
C GLU A 707 -17.48 24.50 -28.18
N SER A 708 -16.34 24.43 -28.87
CA SER A 708 -16.08 25.28 -30.05
C SER A 708 -17.06 25.00 -31.20
N ARG A 709 -17.43 23.73 -31.43
CA ARG A 709 -18.45 23.35 -32.43
C ARG A 709 -19.85 23.80 -32.01
N LEU A 710 -20.20 23.64 -30.72
CA LEU A 710 -21.48 24.05 -30.16
C LEU A 710 -21.67 25.57 -30.25
N ASN A 711 -20.67 26.36 -29.83
CA ASN A 711 -20.71 27.82 -29.92
C ASN A 711 -20.92 28.27 -31.38
N LYS A 712 -20.13 27.76 -32.34
CA LYS A 712 -20.32 28.03 -33.78
C LYS A 712 -21.72 27.67 -34.28
N SER A 713 -22.28 26.54 -33.83
CA SER A 713 -23.66 26.15 -34.15
C SER A 713 -24.69 27.12 -33.57
N THR A 714 -24.54 27.52 -32.30
CA THR A 714 -25.45 28.49 -31.67
C THR A 714 -25.34 29.88 -32.29
N ASP A 715 -24.17 30.30 -32.74
CA ASP A 715 -23.98 31.61 -33.39
C ASP A 715 -24.57 31.62 -34.81
N LEU A 716 -24.45 30.51 -35.56
CA LEU A 716 -25.19 30.32 -36.81
C LEU A 716 -26.70 30.32 -36.60
N LEU A 717 -27.20 29.68 -35.53
CA LEU A 717 -28.62 29.68 -35.18
C LEU A 717 -29.11 31.08 -34.77
N LYS A 718 -28.34 31.84 -33.96
CA LYS A 718 -28.63 33.24 -33.60
C LYS A 718 -28.74 34.12 -34.84
N SER A 719 -27.72 34.07 -35.70
CA SER A 719 -27.70 34.81 -36.97
C SER A 719 -28.90 34.45 -37.85
N ARG A 720 -29.29 33.17 -37.89
CA ARG A 720 -30.49 32.73 -38.63
C ARG A 720 -31.80 33.18 -37.98
N THR A 721 -31.90 33.26 -36.66
CA THR A 721 -33.07 33.86 -36.00
C THR A 721 -33.16 35.37 -36.25
N GLU A 722 -32.04 36.10 -36.24
CA GLU A 722 -31.99 37.53 -36.57
C GLU A 722 -32.41 37.78 -38.04
N GLU A 723 -31.96 36.95 -38.98
CA GLU A 723 -32.42 36.99 -40.38
C GLU A 723 -33.94 36.77 -40.50
N LEU A 724 -34.50 35.81 -39.75
CA LEU A 724 -35.92 35.49 -39.79
C LEU A 724 -36.78 36.57 -39.12
N GLU A 725 -36.31 37.18 -38.02
CA GLU A 725 -36.95 38.32 -37.39
C GLU A 725 -36.96 39.56 -38.31
N ALA A 726 -35.83 39.83 -38.99
CA ALA A 726 -35.76 40.90 -39.98
C ALA A 726 -36.71 40.66 -41.16
N GLN A 727 -36.79 39.43 -41.67
CA GLN A 727 -37.76 39.06 -42.71
C GLN A 727 -39.20 39.24 -42.23
N LEU A 728 -39.54 38.79 -41.02
CA LEU A 728 -40.87 38.89 -40.44
C LEU A 728 -41.26 40.34 -40.10
N ALA A 729 -40.30 41.20 -39.76
CA ALA A 729 -40.49 42.65 -39.66
C ALA A 729 -40.78 43.29 -41.02
N SER A 730 -40.06 42.89 -42.08
CA SER A 730 -40.33 43.36 -43.44
C SER A 730 -41.71 42.90 -43.96
N GLU A 731 -42.14 41.68 -43.60
CA GLU A 731 -43.45 41.15 -43.96
C GLU A 731 -44.60 41.90 -43.25
N LYS A 732 -44.40 42.26 -41.97
CA LYS A 732 -45.31 43.15 -41.22
C LYS A 732 -45.41 44.54 -41.86
N GLN A 733 -44.30 45.13 -42.31
CA GLN A 733 -44.31 46.40 -43.05
C GLN A 733 -45.05 46.26 -44.39
N LEU A 734 -44.82 45.17 -45.13
CA LEU A 734 -45.50 44.92 -46.40
C LEU A 734 -47.02 44.75 -46.22
N LYS A 735 -47.44 44.00 -45.18
CA LYS A 735 -48.85 43.85 -44.80
C LYS A 735 -49.49 45.20 -44.43
N LEU A 736 -48.77 46.07 -43.72
CA LEU A 736 -49.24 47.44 -43.43
C LEU A 736 -49.36 48.30 -44.70
N ALA A 737 -48.39 48.22 -45.62
CA ALA A 737 -48.42 48.94 -46.89
C ALA A 737 -49.61 48.48 -47.77
N VAL A 738 -49.83 47.17 -47.90
CA VAL A 738 -51.00 46.60 -48.59
C VAL A 738 -52.29 47.10 -47.94
N ARG A 739 -52.42 47.04 -46.62
CA ARG A 739 -53.64 47.47 -45.90
C ARG A 739 -53.92 48.97 -45.99
N ASN A 740 -52.90 49.78 -46.24
CA ASN A 740 -53.05 51.20 -46.53
C ASN A 740 -53.44 51.45 -48.00
N ALA A 741 -52.92 50.65 -48.93
CA ALA A 741 -53.34 50.68 -50.34
C ALA A 741 -54.77 50.14 -50.55
N GLU A 742 -55.19 49.14 -49.78
CA GLU A 742 -56.56 48.64 -49.72
C GLU A 742 -57.52 49.77 -49.31
N ARG A 743 -57.27 50.45 -48.17
CA ARG A 743 -58.08 51.62 -47.77
C ARG A 743 -58.07 52.73 -48.82
N ALA A 744 -56.91 53.08 -49.37
CA ALA A 744 -56.84 54.08 -50.43
C ALA A 744 -57.62 53.69 -51.70
N HIS A 745 -57.78 52.38 -51.97
CA HIS A 745 -58.63 51.88 -53.05
C HIS A 745 -60.12 51.84 -52.67
N GLU A 746 -60.47 51.55 -51.42
CA GLU A 746 -61.84 51.69 -50.89
C GLU A 746 -62.29 53.16 -50.96
N ASP A 747 -61.43 54.10 -50.55
CA ASP A 747 -61.63 55.55 -50.69
C ASP A 747 -61.82 55.93 -52.17
N LEU A 748 -60.95 55.44 -53.08
CA LEU A 748 -61.10 55.66 -54.53
C LEU A 748 -62.39 55.04 -55.10
N GLN A 749 -62.88 53.93 -54.54
CA GLN A 749 -64.17 53.33 -54.93
C GLN A 749 -65.35 54.14 -54.41
N MET A 750 -65.25 54.76 -53.22
CA MET A 750 -66.23 55.73 -52.74
C MET A 750 -66.24 56.98 -53.62
N GLU A 751 -65.08 57.56 -53.91
CA GLU A 751 -64.96 58.68 -54.86
C GLU A 751 -65.47 58.33 -56.26
N TYR A 752 -65.17 57.13 -56.77
CA TYR A 752 -65.67 56.67 -58.07
C TYR A 752 -67.17 56.40 -58.06
N THR A 753 -67.75 55.87 -56.98
CA THR A 753 -69.21 55.67 -56.89
C THR A 753 -69.96 56.99 -56.72
N GLU A 754 -69.41 57.95 -55.95
CA GLU A 754 -69.88 59.33 -55.94
C GLU A 754 -69.76 59.99 -57.32
N TYR A 755 -68.61 59.87 -57.98
CA TYR A 755 -68.38 60.42 -59.32
C TYR A 755 -69.31 59.76 -60.34
N LYS A 756 -69.58 58.46 -60.23
CA LYS A 756 -70.55 57.72 -61.04
C LYS A 756 -71.98 58.19 -60.78
N LEU A 757 -72.36 58.52 -59.54
CA LEU A 757 -73.66 59.11 -59.21
C LEU A 757 -73.78 60.54 -59.76
N LYS A 758 -72.76 61.38 -59.57
CA LYS A 758 -72.67 62.74 -60.12
C LYS A 758 -72.72 62.70 -61.66
N ALA A 759 -71.96 61.80 -62.28
CA ALA A 759 -71.93 61.58 -63.72
C ALA A 759 -73.23 60.95 -64.26
N GLN A 760 -73.92 60.08 -63.52
CA GLN A 760 -75.25 59.58 -63.90
C GLN A 760 -76.33 60.67 -63.80
N ALA A 761 -76.23 61.58 -62.83
CA ALA A 761 -77.09 62.76 -62.78
C ALA A 761 -76.84 63.71 -63.98
N VAL A 762 -75.58 63.85 -64.42
CA VAL A 762 -75.20 64.60 -65.63
C VAL A 762 -75.60 63.87 -66.93
N LEU A 763 -75.46 62.54 -67.00
CA LEU A 763 -75.84 61.72 -68.17
C LEU A 763 -77.37 61.61 -68.33
N ARG A 764 -78.13 61.65 -67.23
CA ARG A 764 -79.60 61.87 -67.28
C ARG A 764 -79.98 63.24 -67.82
N LYS A 765 -79.02 64.18 -67.92
CA LYS A 765 -79.24 65.56 -68.41
C LYS A 765 -78.72 65.80 -69.83
N ASN A 766 -77.72 65.05 -70.31
CA ASN A 766 -77.15 65.17 -71.66
C ASN A 766 -77.09 63.84 -72.40
N GLN A 767 -77.97 63.65 -73.37
CA GLN A 767 -77.81 62.64 -74.43
C GLN A 767 -76.93 63.19 -75.56
N THR A 768 -75.66 62.77 -75.67
CA THR A 768 -74.99 62.57 -76.98
C THR A 768 -73.62 61.88 -76.87
N LYS A 769 -73.45 60.83 -77.68
CA LYS A 769 -72.22 60.30 -78.31
C LYS A 769 -70.84 60.53 -77.66
N GLY A 770 -70.16 59.41 -77.33
CA GLY A 770 -69.26 58.83 -78.35
C GLY A 770 -67.74 59.03 -78.24
N THR A 771 -67.14 58.96 -77.05
CA THR A 771 -65.66 58.90 -76.88
C THR A 771 -65.15 57.87 -75.86
N LYS A 772 -66.01 56.95 -75.37
CA LYS A 772 -65.68 56.08 -74.21
C LYS A 772 -65.12 54.70 -74.51
N GLU A 773 -65.23 54.19 -75.73
CA GLU A 773 -64.78 52.81 -76.02
C GLU A 773 -63.25 52.69 -76.00
N GLN A 774 -62.52 53.72 -76.45
CA GLN A 774 -61.06 53.75 -76.39
C GLN A 774 -60.53 53.75 -74.94
N GLU A 775 -61.07 54.62 -74.09
CA GLU A 775 -60.71 54.72 -72.66
C GLU A 775 -61.00 53.40 -71.92
N LEU A 776 -62.12 52.74 -72.25
CA LEU A 776 -62.49 51.44 -71.66
C LEU A 776 -61.63 50.28 -72.19
N GLU A 777 -61.11 50.33 -73.42
CA GLU A 777 -60.13 49.36 -73.92
C GLU A 777 -58.77 49.53 -73.23
N ASP A 778 -58.30 50.76 -73.03
CA ASP A 778 -57.06 51.04 -72.29
C ASP A 778 -57.18 50.68 -70.80
N GLU A 779 -58.31 50.98 -70.15
CA GLU A 779 -58.61 50.50 -68.79
C GLU A 779 -58.68 48.96 -68.73
N LEU A 780 -59.30 48.29 -69.71
CA LEU A 780 -59.32 46.82 -69.79
C LEU A 780 -57.93 46.23 -69.97
N ASN A 781 -57.05 46.87 -70.74
CA ASN A 781 -55.67 46.42 -70.93
C ASN A 781 -54.82 46.65 -69.68
N ALA A 782 -54.97 47.80 -68.99
CA ALA A 782 -54.35 48.04 -67.69
C ALA A 782 -54.83 47.06 -66.61
N LEU A 783 -56.13 46.74 -66.59
CA LEU A 783 -56.69 45.72 -65.70
C LEU A 783 -56.17 44.33 -66.02
N ARG A 784 -56.07 43.93 -67.30
CA ARG A 784 -55.45 42.66 -67.72
C ARG A 784 -53.97 42.56 -67.35
N GLU A 785 -53.21 43.64 -67.48
CA GLU A 785 -51.84 43.69 -66.97
C GLU A 785 -51.79 43.53 -65.45
N SER A 786 -52.70 44.17 -64.71
CA SER A 786 -52.77 44.02 -63.24
C SER A 786 -53.15 42.59 -62.84
N GLU A 787 -54.08 41.97 -63.56
CA GLU A 787 -54.50 40.57 -63.37
C GLU A 787 -53.35 39.61 -63.70
N SER A 788 -52.58 39.86 -64.76
CA SER A 788 -51.37 39.09 -65.10
C SER A 788 -50.31 39.20 -64.01
N LYS A 789 -50.03 40.41 -63.51
CA LYS A 789 -49.08 40.66 -62.41
C LYS A 789 -49.53 40.01 -61.10
N LEU A 790 -50.83 40.02 -60.80
CA LEU A 790 -51.42 39.34 -59.64
C LEU A 790 -51.42 37.81 -59.79
N ARG A 791 -51.67 37.26 -60.99
CA ARG A 791 -51.50 35.81 -61.27
C ARG A 791 -50.06 35.38 -61.06
N ALA A 792 -49.08 36.06 -61.66
CA ALA A 792 -47.67 35.77 -61.48
C ALA A 792 -47.23 35.87 -60.00
N SER A 793 -47.75 36.86 -59.25
CA SER A 793 -47.51 36.96 -57.80
C SER A 793 -48.16 35.83 -57.00
N ASN A 794 -49.30 35.30 -57.42
CA ASN A 794 -49.96 34.18 -56.75
C ASN A 794 -49.35 32.83 -57.15
N GLU A 795 -48.87 32.65 -58.38
CA GLU A 795 -48.04 31.52 -58.80
C GLU A 795 -46.71 31.50 -58.02
N GLY A 796 -46.05 32.65 -57.87
CA GLY A 796 -44.85 32.79 -57.02
C GLY A 796 -45.10 32.52 -55.52
N ARG A 797 -46.32 32.79 -55.03
CA ARG A 797 -46.74 32.40 -53.66
C ARG A 797 -47.06 30.90 -53.56
N ALA A 798 -47.74 30.33 -54.55
CA ALA A 798 -48.06 28.91 -54.61
C ALA A 798 -46.79 28.05 -54.73
N ALA A 799 -45.80 28.49 -55.51
CA ALA A 799 -44.48 27.86 -55.60
C ALA A 799 -43.73 27.91 -54.26
N ARG A 800 -43.83 29.02 -53.51
CA ARG A 800 -43.26 29.11 -52.14
C ARG A 800 -44.01 28.26 -51.13
N LEU A 801 -45.33 28.14 -51.23
CA LEU A 801 -46.11 27.22 -50.40
C LEU A 801 -45.69 25.77 -50.69
N ALA A 802 -45.70 25.33 -51.94
CA ALA A 802 -45.24 23.99 -52.32
C ALA A 802 -43.77 23.71 -51.91
N GLN A 803 -42.90 24.72 -51.90
CA GLN A 803 -41.53 24.60 -51.38
C GLN A 803 -41.50 24.42 -49.85
N LEU A 804 -42.34 25.14 -49.10
CA LEU A 804 -42.47 25.00 -47.65
C LEU A 804 -43.15 23.69 -47.25
N ASP A 805 -44.18 23.27 -48.00
CA ASP A 805 -44.86 21.99 -47.83
C ASP A 805 -43.88 20.83 -48.05
N GLY A 806 -43.08 20.87 -49.13
CA GLY A 806 -42.01 19.89 -49.35
C GLY A 806 -40.88 19.92 -48.30
N GLN A 807 -40.61 21.06 -47.68
CA GLN A 807 -39.70 21.14 -46.52
C GLN A 807 -40.33 20.56 -45.25
N LEU A 808 -41.64 20.72 -45.06
CA LEU A 808 -42.39 20.09 -43.96
C LEU A 808 -42.50 18.57 -44.15
N GLU A 809 -42.71 18.08 -45.37
CA GLU A 809 -42.70 16.65 -45.69
C GLU A 809 -41.30 16.05 -45.44
N ALA A 810 -40.22 16.72 -45.88
CA ALA A 810 -38.85 16.27 -45.60
C ALA A 810 -38.56 16.22 -44.09
N LEU A 811 -38.92 17.26 -43.32
CA LEU A 811 -38.73 17.28 -41.87
C LEU A 811 -39.63 16.28 -41.13
N GLN A 812 -40.82 15.95 -41.66
CA GLN A 812 -41.65 14.86 -41.15
C GLN A 812 -41.04 13.49 -41.43
N GLN A 813 -40.43 13.30 -42.60
CA GLN A 813 -39.70 12.07 -42.93
C GLN A 813 -38.45 11.91 -42.05
N ASP A 814 -37.61 12.94 -41.91
CA ASP A 814 -36.45 12.94 -41.02
C ASP A 814 -36.85 12.59 -39.57
N ASN A 815 -37.94 13.17 -39.07
CA ASN A 815 -38.48 12.88 -37.73
C ASN A 815 -39.01 11.44 -37.63
N ALA A 816 -39.68 10.92 -38.67
CA ALA A 816 -40.10 9.52 -38.72
C ALA A 816 -38.92 8.54 -38.75
N GLU A 817 -37.84 8.86 -39.48
CA GLU A 817 -36.62 8.07 -39.53
C GLU A 817 -35.83 8.14 -38.21
N LEU A 818 -35.77 9.30 -37.55
CA LEU A 818 -35.24 9.45 -36.19
C LEU A 818 -36.05 8.66 -35.15
N GLN A 819 -37.39 8.69 -35.22
CA GLN A 819 -38.25 7.88 -34.36
C GLN A 819 -38.09 6.38 -34.61
N LYS A 820 -37.92 5.97 -35.87
CA LYS A 820 -37.60 4.57 -36.23
C LYS A 820 -36.26 4.16 -35.61
N ARG A 821 -35.20 4.95 -35.81
CA ARG A 821 -33.87 4.70 -35.26
C ARG A 821 -33.86 4.68 -33.73
N SER A 822 -34.66 5.52 -33.08
CA SER A 822 -34.85 5.52 -31.62
C SER A 822 -35.52 4.22 -31.13
N LYS A 823 -36.54 3.71 -31.85
CA LYS A 823 -37.17 2.42 -31.56
C LYS A 823 -36.21 1.23 -31.80
N GLU A 824 -35.38 1.29 -32.84
CA GLU A 824 -34.35 0.29 -33.12
C GLU A 824 -33.26 0.26 -32.03
N LEU A 825 -32.84 1.43 -31.53
CA LEU A 825 -31.92 1.53 -30.39
C LEU A 825 -32.54 1.01 -29.07
N LEU A 826 -33.82 1.30 -28.81
CA LEU A 826 -34.55 0.74 -27.66
C LEU A 826 -34.64 -0.78 -27.75
N ALA A 827 -35.00 -1.33 -28.92
CA ALA A 827 -35.04 -2.78 -29.14
C ALA A 827 -33.67 -3.43 -28.94
N LEU A 828 -32.58 -2.78 -29.39
CA LEU A 828 -31.22 -3.27 -29.17
C LEU A 828 -30.82 -3.25 -27.68
N VAL A 829 -31.23 -2.23 -26.92
CA VAL A 829 -31.01 -2.16 -25.46
C VAL A 829 -31.76 -3.29 -24.74
N ASP A 830 -33.00 -3.57 -25.13
CA ASP A 830 -33.78 -4.67 -24.54
C ASP A 830 -33.28 -6.06 -24.97
N GLU A 831 -32.76 -6.21 -26.19
CA GLU A 831 -32.02 -7.41 -26.60
C GLU A 831 -30.73 -7.61 -25.78
N LEU A 832 -29.98 -6.54 -25.50
CA LEU A 832 -28.75 -6.61 -24.70
C LEU A 832 -29.06 -6.93 -23.22
N ARG A 833 -30.16 -6.40 -22.68
CA ARG A 833 -30.70 -6.81 -21.37
C ARG A 833 -31.03 -8.29 -21.34
N GLN A 834 -31.84 -8.78 -22.28
CA GLN A 834 -32.19 -10.21 -22.35
C GLN A 834 -30.96 -11.12 -22.49
N LYS A 835 -29.92 -10.70 -23.23
CA LYS A 835 -28.65 -11.43 -23.32
C LYS A 835 -27.88 -11.42 -21.99
N ASN A 836 -27.92 -10.33 -21.24
CA ASN A 836 -27.31 -10.22 -19.91
C ASN A 836 -28.07 -11.07 -18.87
N ASP A 837 -29.41 -11.05 -18.91
CA ASP A 837 -30.27 -11.89 -18.07
C ASP A 837 -30.01 -13.38 -18.34
N LEU A 838 -29.89 -13.78 -19.61
CA LEU A 838 -29.55 -15.15 -20.02
C LEU A 838 -28.13 -15.56 -19.59
N LEU A 839 -27.13 -14.68 -19.74
CA LEU A 839 -25.77 -14.92 -19.23
C LEU A 839 -25.75 -15.05 -17.70
N THR A 840 -26.53 -14.24 -17.00
CA THR A 840 -26.68 -14.33 -15.54
C THR A 840 -27.33 -15.65 -15.14
N LEU A 841 -28.35 -16.11 -15.86
CA LEU A 841 -29.00 -17.40 -15.64
C LEU A 841 -28.07 -18.59 -15.96
N GLU A 842 -27.27 -18.51 -17.02
CA GLU A 842 -26.27 -19.52 -17.39
C GLU A 842 -25.17 -19.62 -16.32
N ASN A 843 -24.65 -18.47 -15.83
CA ASN A 843 -23.69 -18.41 -14.73
C ASN A 843 -24.27 -18.99 -13.43
N GLN A 844 -25.53 -18.69 -13.10
CA GLN A 844 -26.22 -19.32 -11.96
C GLN A 844 -26.36 -20.84 -12.14
N ARG A 845 -26.66 -21.32 -13.35
CA ARG A 845 -26.75 -22.77 -13.64
C ARG A 845 -25.38 -23.46 -13.59
N GLN A 846 -24.29 -22.76 -13.95
CA GLN A 846 -22.92 -23.26 -13.80
C GLN A 846 -22.53 -23.37 -12.33
N LEU A 847 -22.78 -22.33 -11.52
CA LEU A 847 -22.55 -22.37 -10.07
C LEU A 847 -23.36 -23.47 -9.37
N GLN A 848 -24.62 -23.67 -9.78
CA GLN A 848 -25.44 -24.80 -9.31
C GLN A 848 -24.83 -26.15 -9.69
N PHE A 849 -24.36 -26.31 -10.93
CA PHE A 849 -23.72 -27.55 -11.38
C PHE A 849 -22.40 -27.84 -10.65
N GLU A 850 -21.57 -26.83 -10.38
CA GLU A 850 -20.36 -27.00 -9.58
C GLU A 850 -20.68 -27.33 -8.11
N HIS A 851 -21.74 -26.74 -7.54
CA HIS A 851 -22.20 -27.08 -6.18
C HIS A 851 -22.75 -28.52 -6.10
N ASP A 852 -23.57 -28.95 -7.07
CA ASP A 852 -24.07 -30.32 -7.17
C ASP A 852 -22.93 -31.33 -7.36
N LEU A 853 -21.91 -30.99 -8.16
CA LEU A 853 -20.73 -31.83 -8.36
C LEU A 853 -19.86 -31.91 -7.08
N MET A 854 -19.66 -30.79 -6.38
CA MET A 854 -18.99 -30.75 -5.09
C MET A 854 -19.75 -31.59 -4.05
N GLN A 855 -21.09 -31.53 -4.04
CA GLN A 855 -21.92 -32.36 -3.17
C GLN A 855 -21.82 -33.85 -3.52
N GLN A 856 -21.72 -34.21 -4.81
CA GLN A 856 -21.49 -35.59 -5.24
C GLN A 856 -20.11 -36.10 -4.79
N HIS A 857 -19.04 -35.31 -4.95
CA HIS A 857 -17.71 -35.67 -4.45
C HIS A 857 -17.67 -35.78 -2.92
N ARG A 858 -18.37 -34.91 -2.19
CA ARG A 858 -18.55 -35.05 -0.73
C ARG A 858 -19.21 -36.37 -0.36
N GLN A 859 -20.33 -36.72 -1.01
CA GLN A 859 -21.00 -38.01 -0.80
C GLN A 859 -20.12 -39.21 -1.19
N GLU A 860 -19.23 -39.08 -2.15
CA GLU A 860 -18.27 -40.13 -2.54
C GLU A 860 -17.18 -40.31 -1.48
N ILE A 861 -16.64 -39.21 -0.95
CA ILE A 861 -15.72 -39.22 0.20
C ILE A 861 -16.40 -39.83 1.44
N ASP A 862 -17.63 -39.42 1.76
CA ASP A 862 -18.40 -39.96 2.90
C ASP A 862 -18.63 -41.48 2.79
N ARG A 863 -18.85 -41.99 1.56
CA ARG A 863 -18.95 -43.44 1.28
C ARG A 863 -17.61 -44.16 1.42
N ILE A 864 -16.53 -43.57 0.92
CA ILE A 864 -15.17 -44.10 1.06
C ILE A 864 -14.79 -44.18 2.54
N ASP A 865 -15.03 -43.12 3.30
CA ASP A 865 -14.76 -43.09 4.74
C ASP A 865 -15.71 -43.98 5.54
N ALA A 866 -16.95 -44.20 5.11
CA ALA A 866 -17.80 -45.25 5.69
C ALA A 866 -17.16 -46.63 5.50
N GLY A 867 -16.67 -46.94 4.31
CA GLY A 867 -15.92 -48.18 4.03
C GLY A 867 -14.63 -48.30 4.83
N HIS A 868 -13.85 -47.21 4.98
CA HIS A 868 -12.65 -47.19 5.83
C HIS A 868 -12.99 -47.39 7.31
N ARG A 869 -14.07 -46.76 7.81
CA ARG A 869 -14.56 -46.95 9.20
C ARG A 869 -15.02 -48.38 9.45
N GLU A 870 -15.67 -49.05 8.49
CA GLU A 870 -15.99 -50.49 8.60
C GLU A 870 -14.73 -51.36 8.58
N GLN A 871 -13.75 -51.08 7.72
CA GLN A 871 -12.48 -51.81 7.69
C GLN A 871 -11.68 -51.63 8.99
N LEU A 872 -11.66 -50.43 9.56
CA LEU A 872 -11.07 -50.15 10.86
C LEU A 872 -11.77 -50.93 11.97
N LYS A 873 -13.10 -50.88 12.07
CA LYS A 873 -13.86 -51.70 13.04
C LYS A 873 -13.58 -53.21 12.89
N GLN A 874 -13.50 -53.72 11.66
CA GLN A 874 -13.11 -55.11 11.39
C GLN A 874 -11.66 -55.45 11.77
N MET A 875 -10.76 -54.46 11.85
CA MET A 875 -9.38 -54.65 12.31
C MET A 875 -9.25 -54.51 13.83
N GLU A 876 -9.97 -53.57 14.43
CA GLU A 876 -10.09 -53.41 15.88
C GLU A 876 -10.72 -54.64 16.53
N GLN A 877 -11.81 -55.17 15.96
CA GLN A 877 -12.44 -56.41 16.44
C GLN A 877 -11.49 -57.61 16.39
N LYS A 878 -10.64 -57.72 15.36
CA LYS A 878 -9.58 -58.76 15.27
C LYS A 878 -8.46 -58.54 16.29
N LEU A 879 -8.11 -57.29 16.58
CA LEU A 879 -7.14 -56.90 17.61
C LEU A 879 -7.66 -57.20 19.01
N GLU A 880 -8.94 -56.90 19.29
CA GLU A 880 -9.60 -57.16 20.56
C GLU A 880 -9.80 -58.66 20.80
N GLU A 881 -10.23 -59.42 19.78
CA GLU A 881 -10.19 -60.88 19.81
C GLU A 881 -8.79 -61.43 20.14
N SER A 882 -7.73 -60.80 19.61
CA SER A 882 -6.35 -61.22 19.86
C SER A 882 -5.91 -60.88 21.29
N HIS A 883 -6.18 -59.66 21.76
CA HIS A 883 -5.89 -59.23 23.12
C HIS A 883 -6.68 -60.02 24.18
N GLN A 884 -7.93 -60.37 23.93
CA GLN A 884 -8.74 -61.18 24.85
C GLN A 884 -8.23 -62.63 24.93
N LYS A 885 -7.77 -63.21 23.80
CA LYS A 885 -7.02 -64.48 23.78
C LYS A 885 -5.67 -64.38 24.50
N GLN A 886 -5.06 -63.18 24.54
CA GLN A 886 -3.78 -62.94 25.21
C GLN A 886 -3.94 -62.78 26.74
N GLN A 887 -4.93 -62.01 27.21
CA GLN A 887 -5.17 -61.77 28.63
C GLN A 887 -5.55 -63.04 29.41
N LEU A 888 -6.30 -63.96 28.79
CA LEU A 888 -6.65 -65.26 29.38
C LEU A 888 -5.42 -66.14 29.68
N ASN A 889 -4.25 -65.85 29.12
CA ASN A 889 -3.05 -66.68 29.21
C ASN A 889 -2.00 -66.20 30.23
N VAL A 890 -2.21 -65.05 30.89
CA VAL A 890 -1.18 -64.40 31.75
C VAL A 890 -1.23 -64.88 33.22
N SER A 891 -2.37 -65.42 33.69
CA SER A 891 -2.54 -65.84 35.10
C SER A 891 -1.93 -67.21 35.46
N GLN A 892 -1.17 -67.85 34.57
CA GLN A 892 -0.43 -69.09 34.88
C GLN A 892 0.94 -69.19 34.18
N ARG A 893 2.00 -68.69 34.83
CA ARG A 893 3.17 -69.49 35.27
C ARG A 893 4.34 -68.63 35.74
N SER A 894 4.95 -69.04 36.84
CA SER A 894 6.32 -68.69 37.24
C SER A 894 7.33 -69.74 36.74
N ASN A 895 8.62 -69.41 36.89
CA ASN A 895 9.82 -70.27 36.78
C ASN A 895 10.56 -70.39 35.42
N THR A 896 11.87 -70.62 35.58
CA THR A 896 12.85 -71.21 34.63
C THR A 896 13.25 -70.46 33.35
N SER A 897 14.28 -69.62 33.49
CA SER A 897 15.60 -69.76 32.83
C SER A 897 15.74 -70.10 31.32
N ALA A 898 16.32 -69.12 30.60
CA ALA A 898 17.52 -69.25 29.76
C ALA A 898 17.47 -69.82 28.30
N VAL A 899 17.94 -68.96 27.37
CA VAL A 899 18.77 -69.23 26.17
C VAL A 899 18.11 -69.58 24.81
N SER A 900 18.65 -68.91 23.77
CA SER A 900 18.61 -69.14 22.31
C SER A 900 17.43 -68.58 21.48
N GLY A 901 17.76 -68.02 20.31
CA GLY A 901 16.86 -67.34 19.36
C GLY A 901 17.46 -66.01 18.85
N GLU A 902 17.93 -65.97 17.59
CA GLU A 902 18.78 -64.89 17.04
C GLU A 902 18.06 -63.55 16.73
N PRO A 903 18.78 -62.41 16.74
CA PRO A 903 18.27 -61.13 16.24
C PRO A 903 18.47 -60.99 14.71
N SER A 904 17.43 -60.58 13.98
CA SER A 904 17.54 -60.20 12.56
C SER A 904 17.92 -58.73 12.41
N ALA A 905 18.73 -58.40 11.40
CA ALA A 905 19.23 -57.05 11.17
C ALA A 905 19.22 -56.68 9.67
N GLU A 906 18.41 -55.71 9.26
CA GLU A 906 18.54 -55.07 7.94
C GLU A 906 18.11 -53.58 7.89
N GLN A 907 18.33 -52.83 8.97
CA GLN A 907 18.05 -51.38 9.05
C GLN A 907 19.17 -50.52 8.40
N ALA A 908 19.70 -50.91 7.22
CA ALA A 908 20.89 -50.31 6.63
C ALA A 908 21.00 -50.44 5.09
N LYS A 909 19.89 -50.28 4.34
CA LYS A 909 19.86 -50.68 2.91
C LYS A 909 18.96 -49.89 1.96
N ILE A 910 18.62 -48.63 2.26
CA ILE A 910 17.85 -47.75 1.35
C ILE A 910 18.54 -46.39 1.20
N ASP A 911 19.87 -46.38 1.03
CA ASP A 911 20.68 -45.15 0.97
C ASP A 911 21.92 -45.27 0.05
N PHE A 912 21.86 -46.16 -0.96
CA PHE A 912 23.02 -46.46 -1.83
C PHE A 912 22.71 -46.80 -3.31
N LEU A 913 21.45 -46.79 -3.74
CA LEU A 913 21.05 -47.42 -5.02
C LEU A 913 20.17 -46.58 -5.97
N LEU A 914 20.27 -45.25 -5.90
CA LEU A 914 19.79 -44.35 -6.96
C LEU A 914 20.81 -43.23 -7.28
N MET A 915 21.90 -43.64 -7.91
CA MET A 915 22.63 -42.81 -8.87
C MET A 915 23.11 -43.72 -10.02
N ASP A 916 23.34 -43.12 -11.18
CA ASP A 916 24.10 -43.64 -12.33
C ASP A 916 23.48 -44.71 -13.25
N HIS A 917 23.07 -44.18 -14.42
CA HIS A 917 23.22 -44.71 -15.78
C HIS A 917 22.03 -45.33 -16.54
N GLU A 918 21.96 -44.91 -17.81
CA GLU A 918 20.85 -45.02 -18.75
C GLU A 918 21.17 -46.00 -19.92
N THR A 919 20.21 -46.10 -20.85
CA THR A 919 20.33 -46.44 -22.31
C THR A 919 20.07 -47.87 -22.79
N ASN A 920 19.52 -47.92 -24.02
CA ASN A 920 19.17 -49.04 -24.91
C ASN A 920 17.97 -49.90 -24.44
N LEU A 921 16.81 -49.90 -25.13
CA LEU A 921 16.50 -50.37 -26.50
C LEU A 921 16.83 -51.87 -26.68
N ASP A 922 15.92 -52.74 -27.16
CA ASP A 922 14.97 -52.51 -28.27
C ASP A 922 13.71 -53.42 -28.27
N SER A 923 12.56 -52.92 -28.75
CA SER A 923 11.39 -53.66 -29.30
C SER A 923 10.61 -54.65 -28.37
N VAL A 924 9.29 -54.90 -28.41
CA VAL A 924 8.23 -54.87 -29.45
C VAL A 924 6.82 -54.60 -28.83
N ALA A 925 5.97 -53.85 -29.54
CA ALA A 925 4.49 -53.78 -29.51
C ALA A 925 3.67 -53.63 -28.18
N GLY A 926 3.05 -52.45 -28.04
CA GLY A 926 1.58 -52.32 -28.17
C GLY A 926 0.72 -52.29 -26.89
N GLY A 927 -0.04 -51.20 -26.70
CA GLY A 927 -1.13 -51.10 -25.72
C GLY A 927 -1.07 -49.87 -24.81
N ASP A 928 -1.81 -48.84 -25.22
CA ASP A 928 -2.29 -47.61 -24.55
C ASP A 928 -2.17 -47.40 -23.01
N LEU A 929 -2.28 -46.11 -22.63
CA LEU A 929 -2.66 -45.55 -21.31
C LEU A 929 -1.65 -45.62 -20.14
N SER A 930 -0.88 -44.54 -19.96
CA SER A 930 -1.04 -43.67 -18.77
C SER A 930 -0.23 -42.37 -18.91
N LEU A 931 -0.84 -41.22 -18.59
CA LEU A 931 -0.22 -39.89 -18.73
C LEU A 931 0.65 -39.48 -17.52
N ALA A 932 0.71 -40.31 -16.47
CA ALA A 932 1.35 -40.00 -15.19
C ALA A 932 2.86 -39.70 -15.25
N GLN A 933 3.53 -39.99 -16.38
CA GLN A 933 5.00 -39.98 -16.48
C GLN A 933 5.59 -38.73 -17.17
N LEU A 934 4.75 -37.80 -17.65
CA LEU A 934 5.20 -36.57 -18.34
C LEU A 934 5.40 -35.35 -17.41
N ALA A 935 4.88 -35.38 -16.17
CA ALA A 935 4.92 -34.24 -15.25
C ALA A 935 6.22 -34.11 -14.43
N ALA A 936 7.07 -35.14 -14.40
CA ALA A 936 8.01 -35.36 -13.30
C ALA A 936 9.44 -34.83 -13.49
N GLN A 937 9.81 -34.15 -14.60
CA GLN A 937 11.22 -33.78 -14.82
C GLN A 937 11.53 -32.50 -15.62
N ARG A 938 10.95 -31.35 -15.23
CA ARG A 938 11.54 -30.02 -15.48
C ARG A 938 11.43 -29.08 -14.28
N LYS A 939 12.29 -29.25 -13.28
CA LYS A 939 12.54 -28.24 -12.25
C LYS A 939 13.81 -27.45 -12.59
N ILE A 940 13.65 -26.16 -12.93
CA ILE A 940 14.59 -25.05 -12.68
C ILE A 940 13.86 -23.74 -13.02
N SER A 941 13.91 -22.78 -12.08
CA SER A 941 13.51 -21.37 -12.22
C SER A 941 12.01 -21.02 -12.46
N THR A 942 11.71 -19.76 -12.12
CA THR A 942 10.45 -19.01 -12.33
C THR A 942 9.15 -19.66 -11.83
N ALA A 943 8.75 -19.28 -10.60
CA ALA A 943 7.38 -19.45 -10.12
C ALA A 943 6.85 -18.09 -9.63
N SER A 944 5.95 -17.48 -10.39
CA SER A 944 5.16 -16.32 -9.96
C SER A 944 3.77 -16.78 -9.55
N ARG A 945 3.30 -16.25 -8.42
CA ARG A 945 1.90 -16.10 -7.95
C ARG A 945 0.78 -17.01 -8.49
N ARG A 946 0.09 -17.63 -7.52
CA ARG A 946 -1.38 -17.82 -7.40
C ARG A 946 -2.11 -18.83 -8.32
N SER A 947 -2.31 -20.02 -7.75
CA SER A 947 -3.63 -20.68 -7.65
C SER A 947 -3.57 -21.62 -6.42
N HIS A 948 -4.17 -21.27 -5.29
CA HIS A 948 -5.58 -21.46 -4.93
C HIS A 948 -5.85 -22.85 -4.31
N ASP A 949 -5.56 -22.95 -3.00
CA ASP A 949 -6.09 -23.98 -2.10
C ASP A 949 -6.33 -23.30 -0.73
N PHE A 950 -7.56 -22.82 -0.53
CA PHE A 950 -8.07 -22.34 0.75
C PHE A 950 -9.42 -23.02 0.98
N MET A 951 -9.63 -23.55 2.19
CA MET A 951 -10.85 -24.29 2.53
C MET A 951 -12.07 -23.33 2.51
N PRO A 952 -13.20 -23.67 1.88
CA PRO A 952 -14.36 -22.80 1.79
C PRO A 952 -14.90 -22.38 3.17
N LEU A 953 -15.30 -21.12 3.31
CA LEU A 953 -15.60 -20.51 4.60
C LEU A 953 -16.84 -21.13 5.28
N ASP A 954 -17.81 -21.62 4.50
CA ASP A 954 -19.04 -22.25 5.00
C ASP A 954 -18.78 -23.56 5.78
N GLU A 955 -17.72 -24.30 5.43
CA GLU A 955 -17.32 -25.53 6.13
C GLU A 955 -16.74 -25.23 7.52
N LEU A 956 -16.10 -24.07 7.66
CA LEU A 956 -15.57 -23.52 8.92
C LEU A 956 -16.66 -22.87 9.81
N LEU A 957 -17.84 -22.60 9.26
CA LEU A 957 -18.96 -21.96 9.96
C LEU A 957 -20.07 -22.94 10.36
N ASN A 958 -20.26 -24.03 9.61
CA ASN A 958 -21.16 -25.13 9.99
C ASN A 958 -20.53 -26.15 10.97
N THR A 959 -19.23 -26.07 11.25
CA THR A 959 -18.57 -26.92 12.25
C THR A 959 -18.79 -26.38 13.66
N SER A 960 -19.51 -27.14 14.49
CA SER A 960 -19.79 -26.79 15.89
C SER A 960 -18.50 -26.60 16.70
N MET A 961 -18.46 -25.52 17.51
CA MET A 961 -17.27 -25.02 18.22
C MET A 961 -16.67 -25.98 19.29
N ASN A 962 -17.22 -27.20 19.41
CA ASN A 962 -16.71 -28.26 20.28
C ASN A 962 -15.87 -29.34 19.55
N GLN A 963 -15.75 -29.32 18.21
CA GLN A 963 -15.00 -30.35 17.45
C GLN A 963 -13.71 -29.87 16.77
N ILE A 964 -13.25 -28.63 17.01
CA ILE A 964 -11.94 -28.17 16.53
C ILE A 964 -10.82 -28.73 17.44
N THR A 965 -10.32 -29.92 17.10
CA THR A 965 -9.02 -30.42 17.59
C THR A 965 -7.87 -29.69 16.90
N SER A 966 -6.86 -29.30 17.66
CA SER A 966 -5.88 -28.28 17.25
C SER A 966 -4.66 -28.85 16.52
N ASP A 967 -4.83 -29.35 15.29
CA ASP A 967 -3.74 -29.96 14.50
C ASP A 967 -3.06 -29.00 13.48
N THR A 968 -3.59 -27.79 13.27
CA THR A 968 -3.06 -26.84 12.26
C THR A 968 -2.07 -25.80 12.79
N VAL A 969 -1.75 -25.78 14.10
CA VAL A 969 -0.74 -24.86 14.66
C VAL A 969 0.14 -25.56 15.70
N THR A 970 1.46 -25.57 15.43
CA THR A 970 2.59 -26.04 16.26
C THR A 970 3.03 -27.49 16.04
N THR A 971 4.00 -27.66 15.16
CA THR A 971 4.91 -28.81 15.18
C THR A 971 5.88 -28.70 16.37
N ILE A 972 5.71 -29.54 17.40
CA ILE A 972 6.78 -30.27 18.14
C ILE A 972 6.20 -31.05 19.35
N SER A 973 6.61 -32.32 19.45
CA SER A 973 6.53 -33.22 20.63
C SER A 973 5.19 -33.85 21.03
N ASN A 974 5.03 -35.12 20.66
CA ASN A 974 3.91 -36.04 20.96
C ASN A 974 3.60 -36.23 22.46
N PHE A 975 2.32 -36.37 22.83
CA PHE A 975 1.80 -37.60 23.49
C PHE A 975 0.26 -37.69 23.47
N GLY A 976 -0.30 -38.92 23.40
CA GLY A 976 -1.75 -39.21 23.36
C GLY A 976 -2.37 -38.94 21.99
N ARG A 977 -2.76 -39.90 21.15
CA ARG A 977 -3.39 -41.24 21.31
C ARG A 977 -4.88 -41.17 21.72
N SER A 978 -5.69 -40.98 20.68
CA SER A 978 -7.10 -41.36 20.47
C SER A 978 -7.93 -41.90 21.65
N VAL A 979 -9.09 -41.26 21.89
CA VAL A 979 -10.40 -41.92 21.72
C VAL A 979 -11.32 -40.92 21.02
N SER A 980 -12.04 -41.38 19.99
CA SER A 980 -13.04 -40.61 19.25
C SER A 980 -14.45 -41.12 19.53
N GLN A 981 -15.40 -40.19 19.69
CA GLN A 981 -16.75 -40.28 19.12
C GLN A 981 -17.58 -41.55 19.38
N GLN A 982 -18.52 -41.45 20.32
CA GLN A 982 -19.85 -42.06 20.15
C GLN A 982 -20.88 -41.37 21.06
N GLU A 983 -22.00 -40.92 20.47
CA GLU A 983 -23.38 -40.93 20.99
C GLU A 983 -24.26 -39.98 20.16
N ASP A 984 -25.18 -40.58 19.40
CA ASP A 984 -26.46 -40.02 18.97
C ASP A 984 -27.32 -41.21 18.49
N ASP A 985 -28.21 -41.70 19.36
CA ASP A 985 -29.40 -42.51 19.07
C ASP A 985 -30.23 -42.65 20.37
N GLU A 986 -31.56 -42.66 20.29
CA GLU A 986 -32.46 -42.55 21.46
C GLU A 986 -32.64 -43.85 22.27
N ALA A 987 -32.95 -43.68 23.56
CA ALA A 987 -33.75 -44.54 24.48
C ALA A 987 -33.53 -46.08 24.47
N ASP A 988 -33.35 -46.76 25.60
CA ASP A 988 -34.21 -46.70 26.79
C ASP A 988 -33.56 -47.40 28.02
N LEU A 989 -34.09 -47.16 29.22
CA LEU A 989 -33.97 -47.94 30.47
C LEU A 989 -32.67 -48.78 30.75
N THR A 990 -31.80 -48.30 31.66
CA THR A 990 -31.59 -48.87 33.03
C THR A 990 -30.42 -48.21 33.78
N ALA A 991 -30.56 -48.03 35.11
CA ALA A 991 -29.57 -47.33 35.94
C ALA A 991 -28.70 -48.27 36.80
N SER A 992 -27.37 -48.14 36.71
CA SER A 992 -26.38 -48.69 37.67
C SER A 992 -24.89 -48.35 37.37
N GLY A 993 -24.54 -47.75 36.23
CA GLY A 993 -23.12 -47.58 35.81
C GLY A 993 -22.44 -46.30 36.33
N ASP A 994 -23.23 -45.35 36.82
CA ASP A 994 -22.98 -43.93 36.64
C ASP A 994 -21.74 -43.41 37.39
N PHE A 995 -21.46 -43.93 38.58
CA PHE A 995 -20.43 -43.38 39.47
C PHE A 995 -19.00 -43.46 38.90
N ALA A 996 -18.67 -44.52 38.15
CA ALA A 996 -17.35 -44.68 37.56
C ALA A 996 -17.14 -43.76 36.35
N VAL A 997 -18.14 -43.68 35.47
CA VAL A 997 -18.13 -42.82 34.28
C VAL A 997 -18.13 -41.34 34.69
N HIS A 998 -18.98 -40.96 35.64
CA HIS A 998 -19.08 -39.59 36.13
C HIS A 998 -17.79 -39.13 36.85
N ASN A 999 -17.06 -40.03 37.51
CA ASN A 999 -15.75 -39.72 38.09
C ASN A 999 -14.65 -39.58 37.01
N ALA A 1000 -14.68 -40.39 35.95
CA ALA A 1000 -13.78 -40.23 34.81
C ALA A 1000 -14.03 -38.90 34.06
N GLN A 1001 -15.30 -38.56 33.81
CA GLN A 1001 -15.70 -37.26 33.26
C GLN A 1001 -15.33 -36.09 34.20
N PHE A 1002 -15.42 -36.27 35.52
CA PHE A 1002 -14.99 -35.24 36.48
C PHE A 1002 -13.47 -35.00 36.45
N GLN A 1003 -12.65 -36.04 36.31
CA GLN A 1003 -11.21 -35.86 36.13
C GLN A 1003 -10.87 -35.24 34.75
N ALA A 1004 -11.51 -35.70 33.67
CA ALA A 1004 -11.29 -35.12 32.33
C ALA A 1004 -11.71 -33.63 32.25
N THR A 1005 -12.82 -33.24 32.90
CA THR A 1005 -13.22 -31.83 33.01
C THR A 1005 -12.29 -31.02 33.92
N LYS A 1006 -11.76 -31.62 34.99
CA LYS A 1006 -10.74 -31.00 35.85
C LYS A 1006 -9.40 -30.79 35.12
N GLU A 1007 -8.95 -31.75 34.32
CA GLU A 1007 -7.75 -31.60 33.48
C GLU A 1007 -7.97 -30.55 32.39
N ARG A 1008 -9.13 -30.54 31.74
CA ARG A 1008 -9.52 -29.49 30.78
C ARG A 1008 -9.60 -28.11 31.47
N LEU A 1009 -10.05 -28.04 32.72
CA LEU A 1009 -10.03 -26.81 33.53
C LEU A 1009 -8.59 -26.36 33.84
N VAL A 1010 -7.69 -27.26 34.25
CA VAL A 1010 -6.27 -26.93 34.49
C VAL A 1010 -5.56 -26.45 33.21
N ILE A 1011 -5.91 -27.02 32.06
CA ILE A 1011 -5.40 -26.56 30.75
C ILE A 1011 -5.97 -25.18 30.37
N GLN A 1012 -7.24 -24.89 30.68
CA GLN A 1012 -7.79 -23.55 30.47
C GLN A 1012 -7.23 -22.54 31.49
N GLU A 1013 -6.99 -22.93 32.74
CA GLU A 1013 -6.29 -22.10 33.73
C GLU A 1013 -4.86 -21.77 33.30
N SER A 1014 -4.11 -22.72 32.73
CA SER A 1014 -2.75 -22.46 32.25
C SER A 1014 -2.75 -21.58 31.00
N ARG A 1015 -3.72 -21.76 30.09
CA ARG A 1015 -3.97 -20.85 28.96
C ARG A 1015 -4.35 -19.45 29.42
N VAL A 1016 -5.25 -19.30 30.40
CA VAL A 1016 -5.60 -17.99 30.98
C VAL A 1016 -4.36 -17.36 31.64
N LYS A 1017 -3.59 -18.10 32.45
CA LYS A 1017 -2.35 -17.57 33.06
C LYS A 1017 -1.32 -17.14 32.01
N HIS A 1018 -1.18 -17.88 30.91
CA HIS A 1018 -0.32 -17.49 29.79
C HIS A 1018 -0.84 -16.26 29.05
N LEU A 1019 -2.15 -16.19 28.75
CA LEU A 1019 -2.79 -15.03 28.14
C LEU A 1019 -2.67 -13.79 29.03
N THR A 1020 -2.90 -13.89 30.34
CA THR A 1020 -2.68 -12.80 31.30
C THR A 1020 -1.21 -12.37 31.34
N SER A 1021 -0.26 -13.31 31.24
CA SER A 1021 1.16 -12.98 31.14
C SER A 1021 1.50 -12.22 29.84
N LEU A 1022 0.93 -12.65 28.70
CA LEU A 1022 1.08 -11.96 27.42
C LEU A 1022 0.38 -10.59 27.42
N LEU A 1023 -0.76 -10.45 28.09
CA LEU A 1023 -1.49 -9.20 28.22
C LEU A 1023 -0.70 -8.22 29.08
N ALA A 1024 -0.13 -8.67 30.21
CA ALA A 1024 0.79 -7.88 31.03
C ALA A 1024 2.08 -7.52 30.29
N GLU A 1025 2.61 -8.39 29.43
CA GLU A 1025 3.77 -8.09 28.56
C GLU A 1025 3.41 -7.04 27.49
N ASN A 1026 2.22 -7.13 26.88
CA ASN A 1026 1.71 -6.13 25.93
C ASN A 1026 1.40 -4.78 26.62
N GLU A 1027 0.86 -4.78 27.84
CA GLU A 1027 0.70 -3.57 28.65
C GLU A 1027 2.05 -2.95 29.02
N GLN A 1028 3.04 -3.78 29.36
CA GLN A 1028 4.40 -3.32 29.64
C GLN A 1028 5.07 -2.73 28.38
N ASP A 1029 4.88 -3.34 27.21
CA ASP A 1029 5.39 -2.84 25.93
C ASP A 1029 4.65 -1.59 25.46
N LEU A 1030 3.34 -1.50 25.66
CA LEU A 1030 2.56 -0.28 25.42
C LEU A 1030 3.02 0.86 26.33
N ALA A 1031 3.34 0.57 27.60
CA ALA A 1031 3.94 1.54 28.52
C ALA A 1031 5.36 1.96 28.09
N LYS A 1032 6.21 1.02 27.65
CA LYS A 1032 7.54 1.32 27.06
C LYS A 1032 7.41 2.20 25.81
N LEU A 1033 6.49 1.86 24.90
CA LEU A 1033 6.23 2.60 23.67
C LEU A 1033 5.65 3.99 23.95
N THR A 1034 4.76 4.14 24.93
CA THR A 1034 4.26 5.44 25.39
C THR A 1034 5.39 6.28 25.99
N GLN A 1035 6.20 5.71 26.88
CA GLN A 1035 7.36 6.39 27.47
C GLN A 1035 8.38 6.78 26.39
N MET A 1036 8.62 5.94 25.38
CA MET A 1036 9.49 6.24 24.25
C MET A 1036 8.88 7.33 23.36
N ASN A 1037 7.57 7.32 23.13
CA ASN A 1037 6.87 8.33 22.34
C ASN A 1037 6.93 9.71 23.03
N ASP A 1038 6.75 9.77 24.36
CA ASP A 1038 6.89 11.00 25.13
C ASP A 1038 8.36 11.44 25.29
N MET A 1039 9.31 10.50 25.35
CA MET A 1039 10.75 10.81 25.27
C MET A 1039 11.11 11.40 23.90
N LEU A 1040 10.61 10.83 22.80
CA LEU A 1040 10.81 11.34 21.44
C LEU A 1040 10.13 12.69 21.23
N LYS A 1041 8.93 12.91 21.77
CA LYS A 1041 8.27 14.23 21.76
C LYS A 1041 9.07 15.28 22.54
N GLU A 1042 9.62 14.94 23.72
CA GLU A 1042 10.43 15.90 24.48
C GLU A 1042 11.81 16.10 23.85
N GLU A 1043 12.41 15.08 23.23
CA GLU A 1043 13.67 15.25 22.50
C GLU A 1043 13.47 16.04 21.20
N LEU A 1044 12.33 15.89 20.50
CA LEU A 1044 11.92 16.77 19.40
C LEU A 1044 11.79 18.22 19.90
N ARG A 1045 11.06 18.45 21.00
CA ARG A 1045 10.96 19.78 21.63
C ARG A 1045 12.30 20.31 22.16
N ARG A 1046 13.28 19.45 22.44
CA ARG A 1046 14.63 19.88 22.83
C ARG A 1046 15.47 20.25 21.62
N GLN A 1047 15.34 19.48 20.53
CA GLN A 1047 15.93 19.72 19.21
C GLN A 1047 15.43 21.07 18.66
N GLU A 1048 14.11 21.26 18.56
CA GLU A 1048 13.45 22.53 18.20
C GLU A 1048 13.98 23.70 19.05
N ARG A 1049 13.93 23.58 20.38
CA ARG A 1049 14.45 24.61 21.30
C ARG A 1049 15.97 24.80 21.20
N SER A 1050 16.72 23.87 20.60
CA SER A 1050 18.16 23.99 20.39
C SER A 1050 18.50 24.68 19.08
N GLU A 1051 17.75 24.40 18.01
CA GLU A 1051 17.84 25.10 16.73
C GLU A 1051 17.38 26.56 16.87
N GLU A 1052 16.33 26.81 17.66
CA GLU A 1052 15.95 28.17 18.07
C GLU A 1052 17.03 28.87 18.92
N ARG A 1053 17.73 28.14 19.82
CA ARG A 1053 18.87 28.69 20.58
C ARG A 1053 20.05 29.00 19.67
N GLU A 1054 20.30 28.20 18.64
CA GLU A 1054 21.41 28.40 17.71
C GLU A 1054 21.26 29.71 16.92
N GLN A 1055 20.04 30.04 16.49
CA GLN A 1055 19.72 31.34 15.90
C GLN A 1055 20.03 32.52 16.85
N HIS A 1056 19.87 32.34 18.17
CA HIS A 1056 20.21 33.35 19.19
C HIS A 1056 21.66 33.26 19.70
N MET A 1057 22.44 32.24 19.31
CA MET A 1057 23.80 31.97 19.83
C MET A 1057 24.84 33.03 19.41
N HIS A 1058 24.62 33.69 18.27
CA HIS A 1058 25.38 34.90 17.88
C HIS A 1058 25.34 35.98 18.97
N ASN A 1059 24.23 36.07 19.71
CA ASN A 1059 24.01 37.06 20.77
C ASN A 1059 24.54 36.61 22.15
N SER A 1060 25.50 35.68 22.18
CA SER A 1060 26.06 35.08 23.40
C SER A 1060 26.75 36.10 24.34
N GLU A 1061 27.31 37.20 23.83
CA GLU A 1061 27.81 38.29 24.67
C GLU A 1061 26.69 39.07 25.38
N TYR A 1062 25.55 39.29 24.71
CA TYR A 1062 24.37 39.89 25.34
C TYR A 1062 23.79 38.94 26.39
N LEU A 1063 23.69 37.64 26.08
CA LEU A 1063 23.29 36.62 27.06
C LEU A 1063 24.21 36.65 28.29
N LYS A 1064 25.54 36.64 28.11
CA LYS A 1064 26.52 36.76 29.19
C LYS A 1064 26.28 38.02 30.04
N ASN A 1065 26.02 39.16 29.42
CA ASN A 1065 25.73 40.42 30.11
C ASN A 1065 24.37 40.40 30.84
N VAL A 1066 23.34 39.76 30.29
CA VAL A 1066 22.02 39.58 30.92
C VAL A 1066 22.11 38.61 32.10
N PHE A 1067 22.82 37.48 31.96
CA PHE A 1067 23.05 36.50 33.02
C PHE A 1067 23.88 37.09 34.17
N LEU A 1068 24.94 37.84 33.84
CA LEU A 1068 25.74 38.54 34.85
C LEU A 1068 24.91 39.58 35.62
N LYS A 1069 24.02 40.33 34.94
CA LYS A 1069 23.06 41.22 35.61
C LYS A 1069 22.06 40.44 36.47
N PHE A 1070 21.49 39.34 35.99
CA PHE A 1070 20.55 38.51 36.75
C PHE A 1070 21.17 37.98 38.06
N LEU A 1071 22.45 37.61 38.04
CA LEU A 1071 23.19 37.16 39.22
C LEU A 1071 23.61 38.31 40.16
N THR A 1072 23.98 39.48 39.63
CA THR A 1072 24.57 40.60 40.43
C THR A 1072 23.56 41.63 40.93
N LEU A 1073 22.38 41.76 40.30
CA LEU A 1073 21.30 42.61 40.81
C LEU A 1073 20.65 41.94 42.03
N ASN A 1074 20.44 42.70 43.12
CA ASN A 1074 19.79 42.18 44.34
C ASN A 1074 18.27 42.41 44.37
N ASN A 1075 17.72 43.18 43.43
CA ASN A 1075 16.29 43.51 43.39
C ASN A 1075 15.47 42.42 42.70
N ALA A 1076 14.52 41.81 43.43
CA ALA A 1076 13.69 40.71 42.93
C ALA A 1076 12.84 41.09 41.70
N ASP A 1077 12.35 42.32 41.62
CA ASP A 1077 11.53 42.78 40.50
C ASP A 1077 12.36 43.01 39.22
N GLU A 1078 13.62 43.40 39.36
CA GLU A 1078 14.56 43.52 38.24
C GLU A 1078 14.98 42.14 37.74
N ARG A 1079 15.24 41.19 38.66
CA ARG A 1079 15.45 39.78 38.29
C ARG A 1079 14.26 39.22 37.52
N GLN A 1080 13.04 39.41 38.01
CA GLN A 1080 11.81 38.96 37.32
C GLN A 1080 11.66 39.57 35.93
N ARG A 1081 11.99 40.86 35.73
CA ARG A 1081 11.97 41.50 34.40
C ARG A 1081 13.00 40.90 33.41
N LEU A 1082 14.09 40.31 33.90
CA LEU A 1082 15.07 39.61 33.07
C LEU A 1082 14.68 38.16 32.75
N VAL A 1083 13.76 37.52 33.50
CA VAL A 1083 13.36 36.12 33.25
C VAL A 1083 12.71 35.91 31.86
N PRO A 1084 11.80 36.77 31.36
CA PRO A 1084 11.33 36.69 29.97
C PRO A 1084 12.43 36.88 28.91
N VAL A 1085 13.44 37.72 29.19
CA VAL A 1085 14.59 37.95 28.30
C VAL A 1085 15.48 36.71 28.25
N LEU A 1086 15.75 36.09 29.40
CA LEU A 1086 16.45 34.80 29.47
C LEU A 1086 15.67 33.69 28.75
N ASN A 1087 14.34 33.66 28.88
CA ASN A 1087 13.51 32.65 28.20
C ASN A 1087 13.53 32.81 26.67
N THR A 1088 13.44 34.03 26.15
CA THR A 1088 13.48 34.26 24.70
C THR A 1088 14.82 33.87 24.06
N ILE A 1089 15.93 34.01 24.79
CA ILE A 1089 17.28 33.64 24.32
C ILE A 1089 17.57 32.14 24.50
N LEU A 1090 17.21 31.55 25.65
CA LEU A 1090 17.56 30.16 26.01
C LEU A 1090 16.50 29.11 25.69
N ARG A 1091 15.27 29.54 25.36
CA ARG A 1091 14.10 28.67 25.12
C ARG A 1091 13.95 27.63 26.22
N LEU A 1092 13.76 28.15 27.43
CA LEU A 1092 13.60 27.38 28.65
C LEU A 1092 12.28 26.59 28.58
N SER A 1093 12.26 25.37 29.11
CA SER A 1093 11.00 24.67 29.31
C SER A 1093 10.13 25.43 30.32
N ARG A 1094 8.83 25.17 30.31
CA ARG A 1094 7.88 25.75 31.27
C ARG A 1094 8.35 25.57 32.72
N ASN A 1095 8.85 24.38 33.06
CA ASN A 1095 9.33 24.06 34.41
C ASN A 1095 10.61 24.85 34.77
N GLU A 1096 11.55 25.00 33.83
CA GLU A 1096 12.77 25.81 34.03
C GLU A 1096 12.45 27.31 34.16
N MET A 1097 11.49 27.80 33.37
CA MET A 1097 10.95 29.16 33.43
C MET A 1097 10.24 29.42 34.77
N GLU A 1098 9.45 28.47 35.26
CA GLU A 1098 8.78 28.54 36.57
C GLU A 1098 9.80 28.49 37.72
N MET A 1099 10.82 27.63 37.66
CA MET A 1099 11.93 27.64 38.63
C MET A 1099 12.72 28.96 38.63
N LEU A 1100 13.04 29.52 37.47
CA LEU A 1100 13.74 30.81 37.37
C LEU A 1100 12.88 31.98 37.90
N ASN A 1101 11.55 31.92 37.75
CA ASN A 1101 10.64 32.86 38.39
C ASN A 1101 10.62 32.71 39.92
N CYS A 1102 10.61 31.49 40.45
CA CYS A 1102 10.71 31.25 41.90
C CYS A 1102 12.03 31.78 42.48
N VAL A 1103 13.16 31.52 41.81
CA VAL A 1103 14.49 32.03 42.19
C VAL A 1103 14.56 33.56 42.07
N ALA A 1104 13.96 34.16 41.03
CA ALA A 1104 13.89 35.62 40.88
C ALA A 1104 13.03 36.29 41.97
N LYS A 1105 12.00 35.59 42.47
CA LYS A 1105 11.16 36.00 43.62
C LYS A 1105 11.79 35.69 44.99
N GLY A 1106 12.96 35.04 45.03
CA GLY A 1106 13.63 34.65 46.28
C GLY A 1106 12.96 33.49 47.04
N GLN A 1107 12.02 32.77 46.41
CA GLN A 1107 11.40 31.60 47.01
C GLN A 1107 12.33 30.37 46.89
N LYS A 1108 12.36 29.54 47.94
CA LYS A 1108 13.05 28.24 47.88
C LYS A 1108 12.32 27.33 46.89
N VAL A 1109 13.05 26.74 45.95
CA VAL A 1109 12.51 25.73 45.03
C VAL A 1109 12.28 24.43 45.82
N SER A 1110 11.04 23.94 45.84
CA SER A 1110 10.70 22.65 46.47
C SER A 1110 11.28 21.49 45.66
N THR A 1111 12.30 20.82 46.19
CA THR A 1111 13.03 19.73 45.52
C THR A 1111 12.32 18.38 45.65
N ASP A 1112 11.05 18.32 45.24
CA ASP A 1112 10.15 17.18 45.52
C ASP A 1112 9.51 16.56 44.25
N GLY A 1113 10.04 16.90 43.07
CA GLY A 1113 9.51 16.44 41.78
C GLY A 1113 10.52 16.30 40.63
N SER A 1114 11.84 16.31 40.91
CA SER A 1114 12.85 16.26 39.84
C SER A 1114 14.18 15.60 40.22
N THR A 1115 14.13 14.36 40.73
CA THR A 1115 15.31 13.50 40.94
C THR A 1115 15.87 12.89 39.63
N ARG A 1116 15.83 13.64 38.53
CA ARG A 1116 16.44 13.28 37.21
C ARG A 1116 17.46 14.30 36.67
N GLY A 1117 17.85 15.30 37.48
CA GLY A 1117 18.86 16.30 37.10
C GLY A 1117 20.28 15.95 37.56
N TRP A 1118 21.07 15.27 36.72
CA TRP A 1118 22.55 15.11 36.73
C TRP A 1118 23.28 14.58 37.98
N THR A 1119 22.92 14.96 39.21
CA THR A 1119 23.64 14.57 40.45
C THR A 1119 23.62 13.06 40.69
N GLY A 1120 22.50 12.38 40.40
CA GLY A 1120 22.34 10.94 40.59
C GLY A 1120 23.33 10.07 39.79
N PHE A 1121 23.85 10.57 38.66
CA PHE A 1121 24.87 9.86 37.89
C PHE A 1121 26.27 9.91 38.53
N LEU A 1122 26.57 10.95 39.33
CA LEU A 1122 27.87 11.06 40.01
C LEU A 1122 27.95 10.18 41.25
N THR A 1123 26.84 9.99 41.98
CA THR A 1123 26.78 9.12 43.16
C THR A 1123 27.11 7.67 42.83
N ALA A 1124 26.74 7.20 41.63
CA ALA A 1124 27.01 5.83 41.18
C ALA A 1124 28.51 5.51 40.96
N TRP A 1125 29.36 6.53 40.78
CA TRP A 1125 30.82 6.36 40.57
C TRP A 1125 31.65 6.80 41.79
N SER A 1126 31.04 7.52 42.75
CA SER A 1126 31.70 7.98 43.99
C SER A 1126 31.54 6.97 45.13
N GLY A 1127 32.15 5.79 45.01
CA GLY A 1127 32.20 4.82 46.10
C GLY A 1127 33.09 5.29 47.27
N GLY A 1128 32.50 5.72 48.38
CA GLY A 1128 33.24 6.10 49.59
C GLY A 1128 32.36 6.69 50.69
N GLY A 1129 32.40 6.09 51.88
CA GLY A 1129 31.48 6.39 52.99
C GLY A 1129 31.47 7.82 53.54
N GLY A 1130 30.29 8.23 54.02
CA GLY A 1130 30.07 9.48 54.75
C GLY A 1130 28.80 9.38 55.59
N GLY A 1131 28.94 9.07 56.87
CA GLY A 1131 27.82 8.96 57.82
C GLY A 1131 27.39 10.31 58.39
N SER A 1132 26.08 10.54 58.46
CA SER A 1132 25.41 11.64 59.17
C SER A 1132 24.06 11.07 59.65
N HIS A 1133 23.65 11.06 60.92
CA HIS A 1133 23.90 11.95 62.06
C HIS A 1133 23.18 13.31 61.99
N ASN A 1134 21.84 13.25 61.96
CA ASN A 1134 20.92 14.12 62.69
C ASN A 1134 19.60 13.33 62.89
N ASN A 1135 18.82 13.43 63.97
CA ASN A 1135 18.39 14.58 64.78
C ASN A 1135 17.62 15.64 63.98
N ASN A 1136 16.41 15.30 63.55
CA ASN A 1136 15.21 15.75 64.28
C ASN A 1136 14.00 14.86 64.01
#